data_AF-A0A024WZS9-F1
#
_entry.id   AF-A0A024WZS9-F1
#
_cell.length_a   1.000
_cell.length_b   1.000
_cell.length_c   1.000
_cell.angle_alpha   90.00
_cell.angle_beta   90.00
_cell.angle_gamma   90.00
#
_symmetry.space_group_name_H-M   'P 1'
#
loop_
_entity.id
_entity.type
_entity.pdbx_description
1 polymer ?
#
loop_
_entity_poly.entity_id
_entity_poly.type
_entity_poly.pdbx_seq_one_letter_code
_entity_poly.pdbx_strand_id
1 'polypeptide(L)'
;MVRTGGRGGRGGGTKDESVKDLFHRIGGIIQQQVHNAAETYTNELHGDLSKARFEKEPKSQQTEKDPCKLDQRYHTNVTNGNSHPCGNGTKERFSDVRAGECDKNKISGSNDNEGACAPFRRLHLCVTNLENINKYENINNDTLLAEVCLAAKHEGKSLVQKYKEYKEKKNTNFDTNLCTILARSFADIADIIRGKDLYLGDQERKQHLEKRLETMFEKIQKNNNNKLSNLSTKEVREYWWALNRDQVWKAITCDAGAADEYFKKSGKLEFEFTGGQCGRDGENVPTYLDYVPQFFRWFDEWSENFCRIRYDNLEKVKEACRGEGNTKYCSQNGYDCTKPIWEKGTPCTSNDCNKCSSKCYHYEIWLDDRGKEFKKQKEKYNNEINGNNSPHNNTNNSINNKYYKVFYDTLKDKDYGTVNHFLNLLNEGMYCKKKLKDEENFDFNKIGVEHTFYRSNYCQPCPNCVVQCKDGNCTEKTGDDKCRSKIIEKILRDEEPTEINVLHSGDGQGLITEKLKQFCSNQTNYTGENDKTWKCYNKNSDYNNCEMNISSYKDSTDPNLMLSIQCFYSWAQNLLIDTIKWEHELKDCINNTNVTDCENECNKNCKCYEKWINTKKNEWTKLKKVLENKKENPENYYKILNNLFDTLYFEVMYEFSEEKEKEKSKELTEDLQKKIASLKGRSGTGKSQDAIEFLLDHLNDNAITCKDNNSLEADKNCPENKTNPCIKKNPKNTKPTKTVKHIAEMMQRRARKQLEKGAGETKLKGDATKGKYTSSGKAVALNDICDITLEHSNRNNENSKGPCYNKDGHGTMFDINEGWKPGSAIQMSDKDAFMPPRRQHFCTSNLEYLQTSMSPLNGSDKDPKLVNNSFLGDVLLSANKQVEWIKKNYKDQRHLNDNETMCRAVKYSFADLGDIIKGTDLWDKNHGENKIQETLKQIFGTLYNLLSKDVPQKYGDDKDNKIPYKKLREDWWEANRHQVWRAMKCEIKKDSKIPCSGIPIEDYIPQRLRWMTELAEWYVKFKSQESEKCKRRVIMINSG
;
A
#
# COMPACT_ATOMS: atom_id res chain seq x y z
N MET A 1 48.48 -39.03 5.26
CA MET A 1 49.66 -38.16 5.08
C MET A 1 49.94 -38.02 3.59
N VAL A 2 49.53 -36.90 2.99
CA VAL A 2 50.12 -36.35 1.76
C VAL A 2 50.08 -34.83 1.96
N ARG A 3 51.27 -34.22 2.07
CA ARG A 3 51.47 -32.77 2.14
C ARG A 3 51.40 -32.21 0.72
N THR A 4 50.61 -31.16 0.48
CA THR A 4 50.83 -30.26 -0.66
C THR A 4 50.88 -28.83 -0.14
N GLY A 5 52.05 -28.22 -0.31
CA GLY A 5 52.42 -26.92 0.22
C GLY A 5 51.79 -25.76 -0.55
N GLY A 6 51.64 -24.65 0.17
CA GLY A 6 51.24 -23.37 -0.39
C GLY A 6 52.28 -22.81 -1.36
N ARG A 7 51.79 -22.26 -2.47
CA ARG A 7 52.45 -21.20 -3.23
C ARG A 7 51.46 -20.04 -3.34
N GLY A 8 51.80 -18.94 -2.67
CA GLY A 8 51.11 -17.67 -2.84
C GLY A 8 51.32 -17.14 -4.26
N GLY A 9 50.22 -16.91 -4.97
CA GLY A 9 50.19 -16.12 -6.20
C GLY A 9 49.59 -14.75 -5.90
N ARG A 10 50.42 -13.70 -5.92
CA ARG A 10 50.00 -12.30 -6.05
C ARG A 10 49.71 -12.02 -7.53
N GLY A 11 48.58 -11.38 -7.82
CA GLY A 11 48.44 -10.40 -8.90
C GLY A 11 48.00 -10.91 -10.28
N GLY A 12 46.70 -11.06 -10.47
CA GLY A 12 46.04 -11.02 -11.78
C GLY A 12 44.62 -10.49 -11.60
N GLY A 13 44.35 -9.26 -12.03
CA GLY A 13 43.04 -8.63 -11.92
C GLY A 13 42.00 -9.34 -12.79
N THR A 14 41.11 -10.12 -12.19
CA THR A 14 39.93 -10.66 -12.87
C THR A 14 38.77 -9.67 -12.73
N LYS A 15 38.34 -9.08 -13.84
CA LYS A 15 37.07 -8.34 -13.94
C LYS A 15 35.93 -9.33 -13.75
N ASP A 16 35.00 -9.07 -12.83
CA ASP A 16 33.83 -9.95 -12.65
C ASP A 16 32.90 -9.82 -13.87
N GLU A 17 32.36 -10.94 -14.37
CA GLU A 17 31.51 -10.98 -15.57
C GLU A 17 30.01 -11.00 -15.24
N SER A 18 29.65 -11.35 -14.01
CA SER A 18 28.28 -11.30 -13.50
C SER A 18 28.24 -10.89 -12.03
N VAL A 19 27.07 -10.49 -11.54
CA VAL A 19 26.85 -10.21 -10.12
C VAL A 19 27.09 -11.45 -9.25
N LYS A 20 26.72 -12.63 -9.76
CA LYS A 20 26.93 -13.91 -9.07
C LYS A 20 28.42 -14.18 -8.83
N ASP A 21 29.28 -13.91 -9.81
CA ASP A 21 30.72 -14.09 -9.70
C ASP A 21 31.33 -13.14 -8.67
N LEU A 22 30.93 -11.86 -8.73
CA LEU A 22 31.30 -10.84 -7.75
C LEU A 22 30.94 -11.27 -6.32
N PHE A 23 29.70 -11.73 -6.13
CA PHE A 23 29.17 -12.17 -4.84
C PHE A 23 29.88 -13.41 -4.30
N HIS A 24 30.18 -14.39 -5.16
CA HIS A 24 30.91 -15.58 -4.74
C HIS A 24 32.35 -15.25 -4.34
N ARG A 25 33.03 -14.38 -5.09
CA ARG A 25 34.40 -13.98 -4.80
C ARG A 25 34.51 -13.26 -3.45
N ILE A 26 33.70 -12.23 -3.23
CA ILE A 26 33.75 -11.46 -1.97
C ILE A 26 33.18 -12.28 -0.81
N GLY A 27 32.05 -12.95 -1.03
CA GLY A 27 31.41 -13.80 -0.02
C GLY A 27 32.32 -14.94 0.45
N GLY A 28 33.07 -15.58 -0.45
CA GLY A 28 34.03 -16.64 -0.11
C GLY A 28 35.17 -16.16 0.78
N ILE A 29 35.72 -14.95 0.52
CA ILE A 29 36.75 -14.34 1.38
C ILE A 29 36.22 -14.14 2.80
N ILE A 30 35.02 -13.58 2.92
CA ILE A 30 34.40 -13.31 4.23
C ILE A 30 34.05 -14.61 4.95
N GLN A 31 33.48 -15.58 4.23
CA GLN A 31 33.13 -16.88 4.79
C GLN A 31 34.36 -17.56 5.40
N GLN A 32 35.49 -17.57 4.70
CA GLN A 32 36.74 -18.14 5.21
C GLN A 32 37.21 -17.43 6.48
N GLN A 33 37.16 -16.09 6.51
CA GLN A 33 37.55 -15.32 7.69
C GLN A 33 36.66 -15.62 8.91
N VAL A 34 35.35 -15.69 8.71
CA VAL A 34 34.39 -16.00 9.78
C VAL A 34 34.56 -17.44 10.25
N HIS A 35 34.74 -18.39 9.33
CA HIS A 35 34.93 -19.80 9.66
C HIS A 35 36.19 -20.01 10.50
N ASN A 36 37.34 -19.45 10.07
CA ASN A 36 38.59 -19.52 10.82
C ASN A 36 38.45 -18.92 12.24
N ALA A 37 37.67 -17.83 12.38
CA ALA A 37 37.40 -17.25 13.69
C ALA A 37 36.48 -18.14 14.55
N ALA A 38 35.52 -18.82 13.92
CA ALA A 38 34.57 -19.71 14.58
C ALA A 38 35.19 -21.05 15.02
N GLU A 39 36.24 -21.53 14.35
CA GLU A 39 36.91 -22.81 14.64
C GLU A 39 37.31 -22.95 16.12
N THR A 40 37.74 -21.85 16.76
CA THR A 40 38.12 -21.83 18.18
C THR A 40 36.96 -22.18 19.12
N TYR A 41 35.71 -22.03 18.65
CA TYR A 41 34.46 -22.23 19.39
C TYR A 41 33.66 -23.45 18.92
N THR A 42 34.27 -24.32 18.10
CA THR A 42 33.60 -25.49 17.51
C THR A 42 32.90 -26.35 18.57
N ASN A 43 33.58 -26.68 19.67
CA ASN A 43 33.03 -27.53 20.72
C ASN A 43 31.79 -26.92 21.40
N GLU A 44 31.72 -25.59 21.47
CA GLU A 44 30.69 -24.86 22.20
C GLU A 44 29.50 -24.45 21.32
N LEU A 45 29.64 -24.44 19.99
CA LEU A 45 28.62 -23.91 19.06
C LEU A 45 28.21 -24.87 17.94
N HIS A 46 29.01 -25.88 17.63
CA HIS A 46 28.64 -26.89 16.64
C HIS A 46 27.51 -27.77 17.19
N GLY A 47 26.42 -27.90 16.44
CA GLY A 47 25.29 -28.76 16.73
C GLY A 47 25.44 -30.13 16.07
N ASP A 48 24.94 -31.17 16.75
CA ASP A 48 24.88 -32.53 16.25
C ASP A 48 23.42 -32.97 16.20
N LEU A 49 22.86 -33.06 14.98
CA LEU A 49 21.47 -33.47 14.77
C LEU A 49 21.14 -34.78 15.50
N SER A 50 22.06 -35.75 15.53
CA SER A 50 21.84 -37.05 16.18
C SER A 50 21.72 -36.98 17.72
N LYS A 51 22.14 -35.85 18.32
CA LYS A 51 22.05 -35.57 19.76
C LYS A 51 20.87 -34.68 20.12
N ALA A 52 20.18 -34.09 19.16
CA ALA A 52 18.98 -33.31 19.42
C ALA A 52 17.91 -34.22 20.05
N ARG A 53 17.37 -33.81 21.21
CA ARG A 53 16.31 -34.54 21.92
C ARG A 53 15.10 -33.65 22.14
N PHE A 54 13.92 -34.17 21.80
CA PHE A 54 12.62 -33.50 21.93
C PHE A 54 11.67 -34.34 22.79
N GLU A 55 10.76 -33.71 23.51
CA GLU A 55 9.90 -34.37 24.52
C GLU A 55 8.70 -35.14 23.94
N LYS A 56 8.51 -35.17 22.61
CA LYS A 56 7.33 -35.82 22.00
C LYS A 56 7.53 -37.33 21.87
N GLU A 57 6.52 -38.10 22.26
CA GLU A 57 6.49 -39.57 22.19
C GLU A 57 6.18 -40.08 20.76
N PRO A 58 6.75 -41.23 20.33
CA PRO A 58 7.59 -42.15 21.11
C PRO A 58 9.07 -41.73 21.18
N LYS A 59 9.75 -42.02 22.31
CA LYS A 59 11.22 -41.83 22.47
C LYS A 59 12.10 -42.50 21.41
N SER A 60 11.58 -43.45 20.64
CA SER A 60 12.27 -44.10 19.52
C SER A 60 12.31 -43.25 18.24
N GLN A 61 11.53 -42.16 18.16
CA GLN A 61 11.48 -41.24 17.01
C GLN A 61 12.25 -39.95 17.30
N GLN A 62 13.43 -40.09 17.91
CA GLN A 62 14.34 -38.98 18.14
C GLN A 62 15.20 -38.73 16.88
N THR A 63 15.73 -37.52 16.83
CA THR A 63 16.35 -36.91 15.65
C THR A 63 17.48 -37.77 15.06
N GLU A 64 17.37 -38.11 13.76
CA GLU A 64 18.43 -38.79 13.01
C GLU A 64 19.53 -37.82 12.57
N LYS A 65 20.69 -38.36 12.14
CA LYS A 65 21.80 -37.55 11.60
C LYS A 65 21.45 -36.86 10.28
N ASP A 66 20.58 -37.47 9.47
CA ASP A 66 20.17 -36.93 8.17
C ASP A 66 19.06 -35.87 8.34
N PRO A 67 19.31 -34.59 8.02
CA PRO A 67 18.29 -33.54 8.13
C PRO A 67 17.07 -33.79 7.24
N CYS A 68 17.19 -34.56 6.15
CA CYS A 68 16.07 -34.89 5.28
C CYS A 68 15.02 -35.79 5.96
N LYS A 69 15.36 -36.43 7.08
CA LYS A 69 14.43 -37.26 7.86
C LYS A 69 13.74 -36.50 8.99
N LEU A 70 13.96 -35.19 9.12
CA LEU A 70 13.28 -34.39 10.13
C LEU A 70 11.77 -34.36 9.92
N ASP A 71 10.99 -34.64 10.97
CA ASP A 71 9.52 -34.58 10.96
C ASP A 71 9.04 -33.57 12.01
N GLN A 72 8.28 -32.56 11.56
CA GLN A 72 7.71 -31.51 12.40
C GLN A 72 6.78 -32.02 13.52
N ARG A 73 6.27 -33.25 13.41
CA ARG A 73 5.45 -33.87 14.44
C ARG A 73 6.27 -34.20 15.68
N TYR A 74 7.53 -34.59 15.51
CA TYR A 74 8.38 -35.13 16.58
C TYR A 74 9.57 -34.23 16.90
N HIS A 75 10.21 -33.63 15.90
CA HIS A 75 11.49 -32.91 16.04
C HIS A 75 11.30 -31.40 16.21
N THR A 76 10.55 -31.00 17.23
CA THR A 76 10.32 -29.58 17.53
C THR A 76 9.96 -29.31 18.99
N ASN A 77 10.39 -28.16 19.50
CA ASN A 77 10.07 -27.57 20.79
C ASN A 77 8.82 -26.68 20.77
N VAL A 78 8.05 -26.69 19.67
CA VAL A 78 6.75 -26.02 19.56
C VAL A 78 5.63 -26.91 20.11
N THR A 79 4.95 -26.47 21.17
CA THR A 79 3.84 -27.24 21.79
C THR A 79 2.45 -26.63 21.61
N ASN A 80 2.34 -25.43 21.05
CA ASN A 80 1.06 -24.72 20.88
C ASN A 80 0.28 -25.11 19.59
N GLY A 81 0.63 -26.22 18.94
CA GLY A 81 0.01 -26.68 17.70
C GLY A 81 0.47 -25.99 16.41
N ASN A 82 1.28 -24.92 16.50
CA ASN A 82 1.76 -24.16 15.34
C ASN A 82 3.17 -24.58 14.90
N SER A 83 3.45 -25.88 14.87
CA SER A 83 4.81 -26.40 14.60
C SER A 83 5.18 -26.47 13.11
N HIS A 84 4.23 -26.28 12.19
CA HIS A 84 4.52 -26.36 10.76
C HIS A 84 5.33 -25.14 10.28
N PRO A 85 6.55 -25.28 9.74
CA PRO A 85 7.40 -24.13 9.40
C PRO A 85 6.77 -23.15 8.40
N CYS A 86 5.96 -23.63 7.46
CA CYS A 86 5.26 -22.78 6.50
C CYS A 86 3.94 -22.15 7.00
N GLY A 87 3.43 -22.54 8.19
CA GLY A 87 2.13 -22.11 8.72
C GLY A 87 0.92 -22.64 7.92
N ASN A 88 -0.25 -22.03 8.12
CA ASN A 88 -1.49 -22.39 7.43
C ASN A 88 -1.68 -21.58 6.13
N GLY A 89 -1.87 -22.26 4.99
CA GLY A 89 -2.26 -21.66 3.70
C GLY A 89 -1.25 -21.84 2.57
N THR A 90 -1.75 -21.76 1.32
CA THR A 90 -0.93 -21.70 0.10
C THR A 90 -0.34 -20.29 -0.06
N LYS A 91 0.99 -20.20 -0.17
CA LYS A 91 1.69 -18.93 -0.40
C LYS A 91 2.28 -18.90 -1.80
N GLU A 92 2.07 -17.78 -2.51
CA GLU A 92 2.69 -17.53 -3.81
C GLU A 92 4.17 -17.18 -3.61
N ARG A 93 5.08 -17.92 -4.26
CA ARG A 93 6.54 -17.75 -4.10
C ARG A 93 7.20 -17.01 -5.27
N PHE A 94 6.53 -17.01 -6.41
CA PHE A 94 6.97 -16.42 -7.68
C PHE A 94 5.80 -15.62 -8.25
N SER A 95 6.07 -14.44 -8.79
CA SER A 95 5.04 -13.54 -9.33
C SER A 95 5.40 -13.15 -10.75
N ASP A 96 4.37 -13.02 -11.60
CA ASP A 96 4.48 -12.42 -12.94
C ASP A 96 4.12 -10.93 -12.95
N VAL A 97 3.78 -10.37 -11.79
CA VAL A 97 3.26 -8.99 -11.68
C VAL A 97 4.20 -8.11 -10.87
N ARG A 98 4.76 -8.58 -9.76
CA ARG A 98 5.64 -7.77 -8.89
C ARG A 98 6.96 -8.49 -8.62
N ALA A 99 8.06 -7.73 -8.64
CA ALA A 99 9.39 -8.28 -8.35
C ALA A 99 9.65 -8.44 -6.83
N GLY A 100 9.05 -7.58 -6.01
CA GLY A 100 9.20 -7.61 -4.55
C GLY A 100 8.35 -6.57 -3.83
N GLU A 101 8.48 -6.54 -2.50
CA GLU A 101 7.90 -5.56 -1.59
C GLU A 101 8.96 -4.50 -1.26
N CYS A 102 8.64 -3.22 -1.35
CA CYS A 102 9.59 -2.12 -1.12
C CYS A 102 9.09 -1.08 -0.10
N ASP A 103 7.98 -1.35 0.60
CA ASP A 103 7.41 -0.46 1.62
C ASP A 103 8.39 -0.25 2.78
N LYS A 104 8.67 1.03 3.10
CA LYS A 104 9.53 1.45 4.21
C LYS A 104 9.09 0.90 5.57
N ASN A 105 7.80 0.65 5.76
CA ASN A 105 7.28 0.09 7.01
C ASN A 105 7.59 -1.41 7.16
N LYS A 106 7.85 -2.09 6.04
CA LYS A 106 8.10 -3.52 5.96
C LYS A 106 9.58 -3.85 5.77
N ILE A 107 10.45 -2.87 5.56
CA ILE A 107 11.89 -3.08 5.33
C ILE A 107 12.72 -2.14 6.18
N SER A 108 13.59 -2.71 6.99
CA SER A 108 14.49 -1.99 7.89
C SER A 108 15.51 -1.19 7.10
N GLY A 109 15.71 0.07 7.47
CA GLY A 109 16.67 0.96 6.82
C GLY A 109 16.22 1.49 5.46
N SER A 110 14.93 1.35 5.13
CA SER A 110 14.28 2.00 4.00
C SER A 110 13.50 3.24 4.44
N ASN A 111 13.41 4.25 3.57
CA ASN A 111 12.56 5.43 3.68
C ASN A 111 11.87 5.71 2.33
N ASP A 112 11.33 6.91 2.14
CA ASP A 112 10.62 7.27 0.91
C ASP A 112 11.52 7.40 -0.32
N ASN A 113 12.80 7.71 -0.13
CA ASN A 113 13.74 8.01 -1.22
C ASN A 113 14.83 6.94 -1.41
N GLU A 114 15.10 6.13 -0.39
CA GLU A 114 16.05 5.01 -0.46
C GLU A 114 15.46 3.75 0.17
N GLY A 115 15.83 2.58 -0.34
CA GLY A 115 15.44 1.34 0.32
C GLY A 115 15.84 0.08 -0.42
N ALA A 116 15.67 -1.06 0.27
CA ALA A 116 15.76 -2.39 -0.33
C ALA A 116 14.37 -2.90 -0.71
N CYS A 117 14.31 -3.86 -1.62
CA CYS A 117 13.07 -4.52 -2.05
C CYS A 117 13.12 -6.02 -1.72
N ALA A 118 12.26 -6.50 -0.80
CA ALA A 118 12.23 -7.89 -0.39
C ALA A 118 11.51 -8.75 -1.46
N PRO A 119 12.15 -9.77 -2.05
CA PRO A 119 11.55 -10.58 -3.12
C PRO A 119 10.44 -11.49 -2.58
N PHE A 120 9.47 -11.87 -3.43
CA PHE A 120 8.31 -12.71 -3.05
C PHE A 120 8.69 -13.99 -2.30
N ARG A 121 9.76 -14.64 -2.75
CA ARG A 121 10.37 -15.79 -2.09
C ARG A 121 10.62 -15.53 -0.60
N ARG A 122 11.25 -14.38 -0.27
CA ARG A 122 11.55 -13.95 1.10
C ARG A 122 10.28 -13.62 1.90
N LEU A 123 9.28 -12.97 1.30
CA LEU A 123 8.05 -12.54 2.01
C LEU A 123 7.32 -13.70 2.69
N HIS A 124 7.45 -14.90 2.11
CA HIS A 124 6.70 -16.08 2.47
C HIS A 124 7.53 -17.21 3.08
N LEU A 125 8.78 -16.92 3.48
CA LEU A 125 9.75 -17.86 4.03
C LEU A 125 9.16 -18.75 5.15
N CYS A 126 9.47 -20.04 5.13
CA CYS A 126 8.97 -21.02 6.10
C CYS A 126 9.78 -21.01 7.41
N VAL A 127 9.52 -20.03 8.29
CA VAL A 127 10.18 -19.90 9.61
C VAL A 127 9.20 -19.87 10.79
N THR A 128 7.94 -20.27 10.57
CA THR A 128 6.86 -20.19 11.56
C THR A 128 7.11 -21.05 12.80
N ASN A 129 7.83 -22.17 12.67
CA ASN A 129 8.23 -22.98 13.81
C ASN A 129 9.13 -22.18 14.76
N LEU A 130 10.13 -21.47 14.23
CA LEU A 130 11.05 -20.64 15.02
C LEU A 130 10.34 -19.53 15.79
N GLU A 131 9.28 -18.98 15.22
CA GLU A 131 8.44 -17.96 15.85
C GLU A 131 7.59 -18.48 17.00
N ASN A 132 7.35 -19.80 17.06
CA ASN A 132 6.44 -20.44 18.00
C ASN A 132 7.14 -21.27 19.08
N ILE A 133 8.47 -21.39 19.07
CA ILE A 133 9.25 -22.14 20.07
C ILE A 133 8.97 -21.64 21.48
N ASN A 134 8.30 -22.43 22.31
CA ASN A 134 7.86 -22.03 23.64
C ASN A 134 8.51 -22.83 24.79
N LYS A 135 9.15 -23.98 24.50
CA LYS A 135 9.94 -24.74 25.49
C LYS A 135 11.42 -24.33 25.46
N TYR A 136 11.73 -23.17 26.04
CA TYR A 136 13.10 -22.65 26.04
C TYR A 136 14.06 -23.51 26.87
N GLU A 137 13.61 -24.18 27.94
CA GLU A 137 14.45 -25.08 28.74
C GLU A 137 15.15 -26.20 27.93
N ASN A 138 14.59 -26.59 26.78
CA ASN A 138 15.13 -27.67 25.95
C ASN A 138 16.02 -27.20 24.80
N ILE A 139 16.20 -25.88 24.65
CA ILE A 139 17.05 -25.31 23.60
C ILE A 139 18.53 -25.43 23.99
N ASN A 140 19.30 -26.03 23.09
CA ASN A 140 20.77 -26.11 23.05
C ASN A 140 21.23 -26.06 21.56
N ASN A 141 22.52 -26.22 21.28
CA ASN A 141 23.02 -26.19 19.89
C ASN A 141 22.37 -27.23 18.98
N ASP A 142 22.18 -28.46 19.49
CA ASP A 142 21.65 -29.58 18.73
C ASP A 142 20.16 -29.38 18.40
N THR A 143 19.35 -29.00 19.39
CA THR A 143 17.91 -28.78 19.20
C THR A 143 17.64 -27.51 18.40
N LEU A 144 18.46 -26.47 18.54
CA LEU A 144 18.39 -25.29 17.67
C LEU A 144 18.74 -25.65 16.22
N LEU A 145 19.79 -26.44 16.00
CA LEU A 145 20.16 -26.91 14.66
C LEU A 145 19.02 -27.68 14.01
N ALA A 146 18.39 -28.60 14.75
CA ALA A 146 17.24 -29.36 14.27
C ALA A 146 16.04 -28.45 13.90
N GLU A 147 15.74 -27.42 14.69
CA GLU A 147 14.68 -26.46 14.39
C GLU A 147 14.97 -25.62 13.13
N VAL A 148 16.22 -25.19 12.94
CA VAL A 148 16.66 -24.45 11.75
C VAL A 148 16.66 -25.34 10.51
N CYS A 149 17.16 -26.58 10.62
CA CYS A 149 17.11 -27.57 9.54
C CYS A 149 15.66 -27.93 9.18
N LEU A 150 14.75 -28.02 10.16
CA LEU A 150 13.33 -28.25 9.89
C LEU A 150 12.72 -27.10 9.08
N ALA A 151 13.03 -25.85 9.44
CA ALA A 151 12.61 -24.67 8.68
C ALA A 151 13.17 -24.70 7.24
N ALA A 152 14.46 -24.95 7.10
CA ALA A 152 15.15 -25.05 5.82
C ALA A 152 14.58 -26.17 4.93
N LYS A 153 14.35 -27.37 5.47
CA LYS A 153 13.74 -28.50 4.74
C LYS A 153 12.37 -28.14 4.18
N HIS A 154 11.50 -27.55 4.99
CA HIS A 154 10.16 -27.18 4.54
C HIS A 154 10.17 -26.00 3.56
N GLU A 155 11.10 -25.04 3.73
CA GLU A 155 11.34 -23.98 2.74
C GLU A 155 11.78 -24.57 1.40
N GLY A 156 12.78 -25.45 1.40
CA GLY A 156 13.27 -26.15 0.22
C GLY A 156 12.18 -26.91 -0.51
N LYS A 157 11.46 -27.78 0.22
CA LYS A 157 10.31 -28.52 -0.30
C LYS A 157 9.26 -27.61 -0.95
N SER A 158 8.90 -26.53 -0.25
CA SER A 158 7.92 -25.57 -0.73
C SER A 158 8.39 -24.89 -2.02
N LEU A 159 9.67 -24.53 -2.13
CA LEU A 159 10.21 -23.87 -3.32
C LEU A 159 10.28 -24.82 -4.51
N VAL A 160 10.76 -26.06 -4.32
CA VAL A 160 10.82 -27.05 -5.39
C VAL A 160 9.43 -27.34 -5.95
N GLN A 161 8.45 -27.56 -5.06
CA GLN A 161 7.07 -27.80 -5.48
C GLN A 161 6.51 -26.59 -6.25
N LYS A 162 6.66 -25.38 -5.70
CA LYS A 162 6.13 -24.17 -6.33
C LYS A 162 6.85 -23.82 -7.63
N TYR A 163 8.13 -24.12 -7.73
CA TYR A 163 8.92 -23.94 -8.95
C TYR A 163 8.40 -24.83 -10.07
N LYS A 164 8.18 -26.12 -9.80
CA LYS A 164 7.61 -27.07 -10.76
C LYS A 164 6.20 -26.65 -11.17
N GLU A 165 5.33 -26.37 -10.20
CA GLU A 165 3.97 -25.88 -10.47
C GLU A 165 3.97 -24.62 -11.34
N TYR A 166 4.87 -23.68 -11.06
CA TYR A 166 4.99 -22.44 -11.81
C TYR A 166 5.48 -22.68 -13.23
N LYS A 167 6.53 -23.48 -13.40
CA LYS A 167 7.09 -23.81 -14.71
C LYS A 167 6.12 -24.59 -15.59
N GLU A 168 5.39 -25.55 -15.02
CA GLU A 168 4.47 -26.40 -15.77
C GLU A 168 3.13 -25.71 -16.09
N LYS A 169 2.60 -24.89 -15.17
CA LYS A 169 1.22 -24.39 -15.25
C LYS A 169 1.11 -22.89 -15.55
N LYS A 170 2.13 -22.09 -15.24
CA LYS A 170 2.08 -20.63 -15.38
C LYS A 170 3.04 -20.08 -16.43
N ASN A 171 4.30 -20.49 -16.40
CA ASN A 171 5.34 -19.95 -17.27
C ASN A 171 6.36 -21.03 -17.66
N THR A 172 6.16 -21.65 -18.82
CA THR A 172 7.05 -22.71 -19.35
C THR A 172 8.46 -22.20 -19.66
N ASN A 173 8.61 -20.89 -19.86
CA ASN A 173 9.88 -20.21 -20.15
C ASN A 173 10.59 -19.71 -18.87
N PHE A 174 10.20 -20.24 -17.70
CA PHE A 174 10.90 -19.99 -16.44
C PHE A 174 12.20 -20.81 -16.38
N ASP A 175 13.29 -20.14 -16.74
CA ASP A 175 14.65 -20.66 -16.90
C ASP A 175 15.56 -20.32 -15.71
N THR A 176 15.02 -19.69 -14.65
CA THR A 176 15.80 -19.39 -13.44
C THR A 176 16.24 -20.71 -12.78
N ASN A 177 17.53 -20.85 -12.52
CA ASN A 177 18.08 -22.07 -11.91
C ASN A 177 17.54 -22.30 -10.49
N LEU A 178 16.95 -23.48 -10.24
CA LEU A 178 16.35 -23.86 -8.95
C LEU A 178 17.36 -23.79 -7.80
N CYS A 179 18.59 -24.25 -7.99
CA CYS A 179 19.62 -24.21 -6.95
C CYS A 179 19.99 -22.76 -6.57
N THR A 180 19.86 -21.79 -7.49
CA THR A 180 20.05 -20.36 -7.20
C THR A 180 18.90 -19.80 -6.36
N ILE A 181 17.66 -20.24 -6.60
CA ILE A 181 16.49 -19.92 -5.76
C ILE A 181 16.70 -20.46 -4.33
N LEU A 182 17.15 -21.71 -4.20
CA LEU A 182 17.48 -22.32 -2.90
C LEU A 182 18.63 -21.60 -2.20
N ALA A 183 19.69 -21.21 -2.93
CA ALA A 183 20.82 -20.43 -2.40
C ALA A 183 20.39 -19.07 -1.83
N ARG A 184 19.43 -18.40 -2.48
CA ARG A 184 18.86 -17.12 -2.00
C ARG A 184 18.05 -17.31 -0.71
N SER A 185 17.22 -18.36 -0.62
CA SER A 185 16.48 -18.67 0.62
C SER A 185 17.39 -19.13 1.75
N PHE A 186 18.44 -19.90 1.45
CA PHE A 186 19.46 -20.27 2.43
C PHE A 186 20.14 -19.03 3.03
N ALA A 187 20.52 -18.06 2.20
CA ALA A 187 21.13 -16.82 2.67
C ALA A 187 20.17 -15.95 3.50
N ASP A 188 18.87 -15.95 3.18
CA ASP A 188 17.88 -15.22 3.98
C ASP A 188 17.60 -15.91 5.32
N ILE A 189 17.59 -17.24 5.39
CA ILE A 189 17.55 -17.98 6.66
C ILE A 189 18.79 -17.63 7.50
N ALA A 190 19.96 -17.58 6.88
CA ALA A 190 21.20 -17.16 7.55
C ALA A 190 21.08 -15.79 8.21
N ASP A 191 20.50 -14.82 7.50
CA ASP A 191 20.32 -13.46 8.03
C ASP A 191 19.29 -13.38 9.15
N ILE A 192 18.25 -14.23 9.13
CA ILE A 192 17.31 -14.34 10.27
C ILE A 192 18.04 -14.86 11.50
N ILE A 193 18.77 -15.97 11.38
CA ILE A 193 19.49 -16.57 12.52
C ILE A 193 20.53 -15.60 13.08
N ARG A 194 21.24 -14.88 12.21
CA ARG A 194 22.27 -13.91 12.59
C ARG A 194 21.72 -12.55 13.07
N GLY A 195 20.42 -12.32 12.98
CA GLY A 195 19.79 -11.05 13.36
C GLY A 195 20.15 -9.89 12.41
N LYS A 196 20.39 -10.21 11.13
CA LYS A 196 20.77 -9.28 10.05
C LYS A 196 19.66 -9.03 9.04
N ASP A 197 18.57 -9.79 9.12
CA ASP A 197 17.47 -9.70 8.18
C ASP A 197 16.78 -8.33 8.22
N LEU A 198 16.59 -7.73 7.05
CA LEU A 198 16.00 -6.41 6.82
C LEU A 198 14.47 -6.46 6.79
N TYR A 199 13.84 -7.59 6.43
CA TYR A 199 12.39 -7.64 6.22
C TYR A 199 11.64 -7.60 7.56
N LEU A 200 10.93 -6.51 7.82
CA LEU A 200 10.13 -6.27 9.04
C LEU A 200 8.78 -6.99 9.04
N GLY A 201 8.22 -7.25 7.85
CA GLY A 201 6.94 -7.95 7.69
C GLY A 201 5.83 -7.40 8.59
N ASP A 202 5.16 -8.29 9.33
CA ASP A 202 4.37 -7.89 10.50
C ASP A 202 5.34 -7.60 11.65
N GLN A 203 5.50 -6.31 11.99
CA GLN A 203 6.47 -5.84 12.98
C GLN A 203 6.38 -6.60 14.32
N GLU A 204 5.18 -7.03 14.71
CA GLU A 204 4.95 -7.77 15.95
C GLU A 204 5.50 -9.20 15.86
N ARG A 205 5.22 -9.88 14.74
CA ARG A 205 5.71 -11.22 14.45
C ARG A 205 7.24 -11.27 14.38
N LYS A 206 7.86 -10.28 13.72
CA LYS A 206 9.33 -10.19 13.68
C LYS A 206 9.94 -9.88 15.04
N GLN A 207 9.38 -8.92 15.79
CA GLN A 207 9.89 -8.60 17.13
C GLN A 207 9.81 -9.82 18.05
N HIS A 208 8.75 -10.63 17.92
CA HIS A 208 8.68 -11.91 18.59
C HIS A 208 9.80 -12.84 18.14
N LEU A 209 9.94 -13.12 16.84
CA LEU A 209 10.99 -14.00 16.32
C LEU A 209 12.40 -13.59 16.79
N GLU A 210 12.76 -12.33 16.61
CA GLU A 210 14.09 -11.82 16.97
C GLU A 210 14.33 -11.96 18.47
N LYS A 211 13.37 -11.56 19.31
CA LYS A 211 13.47 -11.71 20.77
C LYS A 211 13.63 -13.18 21.19
N ARG A 212 12.95 -14.10 20.50
CA ARG A 212 13.09 -15.54 20.76
C ARG A 212 14.49 -16.03 20.40
N LEU A 213 15.00 -15.66 19.23
CA LEU A 213 16.36 -15.99 18.83
C LEU A 213 17.39 -15.38 19.80
N GLU A 214 17.21 -14.13 20.24
CA GLU A 214 18.06 -13.50 21.28
C GLU A 214 18.07 -14.36 22.54
N THR A 215 16.90 -14.73 23.04
CA THR A 215 16.75 -15.56 24.25
C THR A 215 17.42 -16.93 24.09
N MET A 216 17.26 -17.58 22.94
CA MET A 216 17.87 -18.90 22.65
C MET A 216 19.40 -18.82 22.63
N PHE A 217 19.96 -17.82 21.95
CA PHE A 217 21.41 -17.66 21.86
C PHE A 217 22.03 -17.19 23.18
N GLU A 218 21.36 -16.34 23.96
CA GLU A 218 21.79 -16.00 25.33
C GLU A 218 21.86 -17.24 26.23
N LYS A 219 20.90 -18.17 26.07
CA LYS A 219 20.90 -19.42 26.82
C LYS A 219 22.06 -20.34 26.41
N ILE A 220 22.28 -20.51 25.10
CA ILE A 220 23.43 -21.25 24.56
C ILE A 220 24.74 -20.65 25.10
N GLN A 221 24.84 -19.32 25.13
CA GLN A 221 26.00 -18.62 25.65
C GLN A 221 26.24 -18.90 27.14
N LYS A 222 25.18 -18.83 27.97
CA LYS A 222 25.26 -19.08 29.42
C LYS A 222 25.62 -20.52 29.77
N ASN A 223 25.17 -21.49 28.97
CA ASN A 223 25.39 -22.92 29.24
C ASN A 223 26.83 -23.40 28.96
N ASN A 224 27.66 -22.61 28.27
CA ASN A 224 29.00 -23.02 27.80
C ASN A 224 30.17 -22.48 28.67
N ASN A 225 30.05 -22.55 30.00
CA ASN A 225 31.10 -22.37 31.02
C ASN A 225 32.24 -21.39 30.65
N ASN A 226 31.94 -20.08 30.64
CA ASN A 226 32.88 -18.95 30.52
C ASN A 226 33.67 -18.76 29.21
N LYS A 227 33.71 -19.71 28.25
CA LYS A 227 34.46 -19.48 27.00
C LYS A 227 33.73 -18.56 26.02
N LEU A 228 32.39 -18.62 26.01
CA LEU A 228 31.55 -17.74 25.19
C LEU A 228 31.19 -16.42 25.89
N SER A 229 31.53 -16.21 27.17
CA SER A 229 31.12 -15.00 27.91
C SER A 229 31.80 -13.73 27.41
N ASN A 230 32.97 -13.86 26.78
CA ASN A 230 33.71 -12.74 26.17
C ASN A 230 33.18 -12.34 24.79
N LEU A 231 32.28 -13.14 24.20
CA LEU A 231 31.65 -12.84 22.92
C LEU A 231 30.33 -12.09 23.14
N SER A 232 29.97 -11.21 22.22
CA SER A 232 28.60 -10.71 22.15
C SER A 232 27.65 -11.79 21.61
N THR A 233 26.36 -11.70 21.93
CA THR A 233 25.34 -12.62 21.37
C THR A 233 25.32 -12.61 19.84
N LYS A 234 25.72 -11.50 19.20
CA LYS A 234 25.84 -11.40 17.74
C LYS A 234 27.02 -12.19 17.20
N GLU A 235 28.18 -12.15 17.86
CA GLU A 235 29.33 -13.02 17.54
C GLU A 235 28.96 -14.49 17.64
N VAL A 236 28.30 -14.86 18.74
CA VAL A 236 27.84 -16.23 18.98
C VAL A 236 26.96 -16.72 17.82
N ARG A 237 26.02 -15.89 17.35
CA ARG A 237 25.17 -16.20 16.20
C ARG A 237 25.94 -16.34 14.88
N GLU A 238 26.90 -15.46 14.60
CA GLU A 238 27.74 -15.53 13.40
C GLU A 238 28.56 -16.83 13.37
N TYR A 239 29.22 -17.16 14.48
CA TYR A 239 30.04 -18.35 14.59
C TYR A 239 29.20 -19.62 14.59
N TRP A 240 28.05 -19.61 15.26
CA TRP A 240 27.10 -20.72 15.20
C TRP A 240 26.67 -20.98 13.76
N TRP A 241 26.29 -19.95 12.99
CA TRP A 241 25.96 -20.15 11.58
C TRP A 241 27.14 -20.72 10.79
N ALA A 242 28.33 -20.15 10.94
CA ALA A 242 29.52 -20.56 10.20
C ALA A 242 29.92 -22.04 10.43
N LEU A 243 29.62 -22.58 11.62
CA LEU A 243 29.92 -23.96 12.00
C LEU A 243 28.81 -24.96 11.62
N ASN A 244 27.58 -24.50 11.36
CA ASN A 244 26.41 -25.38 11.15
C ASN A 244 25.75 -25.25 9.77
N ARG A 245 26.20 -24.28 8.95
CA ARG A 245 25.59 -23.96 7.65
C ARG A 245 25.55 -25.12 6.65
N ASP A 246 26.44 -26.10 6.77
CA ASP A 246 26.48 -27.29 5.91
C ASP A 246 25.24 -28.18 6.13
N GLN A 247 24.84 -28.39 7.38
CA GLN A 247 23.64 -29.16 7.72
C GLN A 247 22.37 -28.46 7.26
N VAL A 248 22.35 -27.12 7.37
CA VAL A 248 21.22 -26.30 6.87
C VAL A 248 21.13 -26.34 5.35
N TRP A 249 22.26 -26.34 4.63
CA TRP A 249 22.29 -26.54 3.17
C TRP A 249 21.78 -27.92 2.77
N LYS A 250 22.19 -28.97 3.49
CA LYS A 250 21.66 -30.31 3.29
C LYS A 250 20.15 -30.37 3.47
N ALA A 251 19.64 -29.70 4.50
CA ALA A 251 18.21 -29.63 4.77
C ALA A 251 17.42 -28.93 3.65
N ILE A 252 17.86 -27.75 3.19
CA ILE A 252 17.12 -26.98 2.16
C ILE A 252 17.14 -27.66 0.77
N THR A 253 18.10 -28.55 0.52
CA THR A 253 18.26 -29.25 -0.76
C THR A 253 17.68 -30.68 -0.76
N CYS A 254 17.00 -31.11 0.30
CA CYS A 254 16.46 -32.47 0.41
C CYS A 254 15.56 -32.90 -0.75
N ASP A 255 14.70 -31.99 -1.24
CA ASP A 255 13.74 -32.25 -2.31
C ASP A 255 14.25 -31.85 -3.71
N ALA A 256 15.50 -31.38 -3.83
CA ALA A 256 16.12 -31.10 -5.14
C ALA A 256 16.34 -32.41 -5.92
N GLY A 257 16.14 -32.36 -7.23
CA GLY A 257 16.29 -33.49 -8.15
C GLY A 257 17.74 -33.80 -8.48
N ALA A 258 17.99 -35.02 -8.97
CA ALA A 258 19.34 -35.48 -9.32
C ALA A 258 19.99 -34.66 -10.46
N ALA A 259 19.19 -34.07 -11.34
CA ALA A 259 19.65 -33.20 -12.43
C ALA A 259 19.76 -31.71 -12.03
N ASP A 260 19.36 -31.36 -10.80
CA ASP A 260 19.47 -29.99 -10.32
C ASP A 260 20.92 -29.72 -9.89
N GLU A 261 21.64 -28.94 -10.69
CA GLU A 261 23.04 -28.60 -10.44
C GLU A 261 23.20 -27.12 -10.11
N TYR A 262 24.13 -26.83 -9.18
CA TYR A 262 24.54 -25.47 -8.87
C TYR A 262 25.83 -25.15 -9.62
N PHE A 263 25.78 -24.09 -10.41
CA PHE A 263 26.89 -23.65 -11.26
C PHE A 263 27.60 -22.46 -10.62
N LYS A 264 28.94 -22.47 -10.60
CA LYS A 264 29.75 -21.29 -10.29
C LYS A 264 30.93 -21.20 -11.25
N LYS A 265 31.38 -19.99 -11.55
CA LYS A 265 32.55 -19.79 -12.39
C LYS A 265 33.82 -19.89 -11.54
N SER A 266 34.82 -20.66 -11.99
CA SER A 266 36.11 -20.82 -11.29
C SER A 266 37.29 -20.15 -12.03
N GLY A 267 37.02 -19.52 -13.18
CA GLY A 267 38.00 -18.77 -13.97
C GLY A 267 37.36 -18.09 -15.19
N LYS A 268 38.14 -17.53 -16.12
CA LYS A 268 37.59 -16.87 -17.32
C LYS A 268 36.79 -17.81 -18.25
N LEU A 269 37.09 -19.12 -18.25
CA LEU A 269 36.46 -20.12 -19.13
C LEU A 269 36.11 -21.44 -18.42
N GLU A 270 36.23 -21.51 -17.10
CA GLU A 270 36.01 -22.75 -16.32
C GLU A 270 34.76 -22.62 -15.44
N PHE A 271 33.89 -23.63 -15.53
CA PHE A 271 32.70 -23.77 -14.71
C PHE A 271 32.90 -24.92 -13.73
N GLU A 272 32.65 -24.66 -12.45
CA GLU A 272 32.52 -25.69 -11.42
C GLU A 272 31.05 -26.04 -11.24
N PHE A 273 30.78 -27.34 -11.26
CA PHE A 273 29.46 -27.94 -11.12
C PHE A 273 29.44 -28.74 -9.83
N THR A 274 28.35 -28.66 -9.09
CA THR A 274 28.12 -29.59 -7.98
C THR A 274 27.68 -30.94 -8.52
N GLY A 275 27.94 -32.02 -7.77
CA GLY A 275 27.11 -33.22 -7.90
C GLY A 275 25.63 -32.86 -7.72
N GLY A 276 24.72 -33.64 -8.29
CA GLY A 276 23.27 -33.40 -8.30
C GLY A 276 22.63 -33.04 -6.94
N GLN A 277 21.34 -32.72 -6.96
CA GLN A 277 20.63 -32.19 -5.78
C GLN A 277 21.29 -30.91 -5.22
N CYS A 278 21.76 -30.03 -6.10
CA CYS A 278 22.40 -28.76 -5.75
C CYS A 278 23.62 -28.92 -4.81
N GLY A 279 24.35 -30.03 -4.92
CA GLY A 279 25.53 -30.30 -4.09
C GLY A 279 25.24 -30.70 -2.66
N ARG A 280 24.03 -31.23 -2.36
CA ARG A 280 23.63 -31.69 -1.01
C ARG A 280 24.69 -32.57 -0.35
N ASP A 281 25.18 -33.56 -1.09
CA ASP A 281 26.09 -34.58 -0.58
C ASP A 281 27.58 -34.23 -0.80
N GLY A 282 27.86 -33.00 -1.23
CA GLY A 282 29.22 -32.48 -1.39
C GLY A 282 29.91 -32.17 -0.06
N GLU A 283 31.24 -32.11 -0.09
CA GLU A 283 32.06 -31.78 1.10
C GLU A 283 31.83 -30.36 1.61
N ASN A 284 31.55 -29.43 0.69
CA ASN A 284 31.37 -28.01 0.99
C ASN A 284 30.07 -27.47 0.41
N VAL A 285 29.45 -26.52 1.11
CA VAL A 285 28.31 -25.77 0.58
C VAL A 285 28.76 -24.96 -0.64
N PRO A 286 28.10 -25.09 -1.79
CA PRO A 286 28.59 -24.56 -3.06
C PRO A 286 28.36 -23.06 -3.27
N THR A 287 27.65 -22.40 -2.35
CA THR A 287 27.30 -20.98 -2.41
C THR A 287 27.90 -20.21 -1.23
N TYR A 288 28.19 -18.93 -1.46
CA TYR A 288 28.65 -17.97 -0.44
C TYR A 288 27.70 -16.78 -0.30
N LEU A 289 26.48 -16.87 -0.85
CA LEU A 289 25.48 -15.80 -0.78
C LEU A 289 25.13 -15.43 0.67
N ASP A 290 25.20 -16.37 1.61
CA ASP A 290 25.00 -16.09 3.03
C ASP A 290 26.07 -15.14 3.63
N TYR A 291 27.15 -14.80 2.93
CA TYR A 291 28.12 -13.80 3.39
C TYR A 291 28.10 -12.50 2.57
N VAL A 292 27.13 -12.36 1.66
CA VAL A 292 26.87 -11.12 0.90
C VAL A 292 25.78 -10.34 1.65
N PRO A 293 25.87 -9.00 1.83
CA PRO A 293 24.81 -8.24 2.49
C PRO A 293 23.45 -8.40 1.80
N GLN A 294 22.39 -8.52 2.59
CA GLN A 294 21.05 -8.87 2.10
C GLN A 294 20.52 -7.93 1.00
N PHE A 295 20.77 -6.62 1.14
CA PHE A 295 20.39 -5.62 0.14
C PHE A 295 20.88 -5.98 -1.27
N PHE A 296 22.17 -6.31 -1.43
CA PHE A 296 22.73 -6.61 -2.74
C PHE A 296 22.15 -7.88 -3.34
N ARG A 297 21.89 -8.91 -2.52
CA ARG A 297 21.24 -10.15 -2.98
C ARG A 297 19.82 -9.92 -3.46
N TRP A 298 19.09 -9.07 -2.74
CA TRP A 298 17.74 -8.68 -3.13
C TRP A 298 17.72 -7.80 -4.37
N PHE A 299 18.69 -6.89 -4.53
CA PHE A 299 18.78 -6.04 -5.72
C PHE A 299 19.11 -6.87 -6.98
N ASP A 300 20.02 -7.84 -6.86
CA ASP A 300 20.30 -8.85 -7.90
C ASP A 300 19.02 -9.64 -8.27
N GLU A 301 18.36 -10.25 -7.27
CA GLU A 301 17.12 -11.01 -7.48
C GLU A 301 15.98 -10.16 -8.05
N TRP A 302 15.87 -8.90 -7.62
CA TRP A 302 14.90 -7.94 -8.15
C TRP A 302 15.18 -7.65 -9.62
N SER A 303 16.44 -7.44 -10.00
CA SER A 303 16.83 -7.12 -11.38
C SER A 303 16.54 -8.26 -12.35
N GLU A 304 16.84 -9.50 -11.95
CA GLU A 304 16.53 -10.69 -12.77
C GLU A 304 15.02 -10.86 -12.95
N ASN A 305 14.25 -10.70 -11.87
CA ASN A 305 12.79 -10.79 -11.94
C ASN A 305 12.19 -9.66 -12.78
N PHE A 306 12.70 -8.43 -12.63
CA PHE A 306 12.28 -7.29 -13.43
C PHE A 306 12.49 -7.56 -14.92
N CYS A 307 13.70 -7.99 -15.32
CA CYS A 307 14.01 -8.26 -16.73
C CYS A 307 13.13 -9.37 -17.31
N ARG A 308 12.87 -10.43 -16.54
CA ARG A 308 11.95 -11.51 -16.95
C ARG A 308 10.54 -10.99 -17.17
N ILE A 309 9.96 -10.32 -16.17
CA ILE A 309 8.58 -9.83 -16.24
C ILE A 309 8.45 -8.76 -17.34
N ARG A 310 9.47 -7.91 -17.52
CA ARG A 310 9.52 -6.94 -18.62
C ARG A 310 9.43 -7.65 -19.97
N TYR A 311 10.25 -8.69 -20.18
CA TYR A 311 10.25 -9.47 -21.42
C TYR A 311 8.88 -10.13 -21.67
N ASP A 312 8.31 -10.80 -20.66
CA ASP A 312 7.00 -11.45 -20.75
C ASP A 312 5.87 -10.44 -21.05
N ASN A 313 5.91 -9.26 -20.44
CA ASN A 313 4.94 -8.18 -20.72
C ASN A 313 5.10 -7.60 -22.13
N LEU A 314 6.34 -7.43 -22.60
CA LEU A 314 6.60 -6.96 -23.96
C LEU A 314 6.13 -7.96 -25.02
N GLU A 315 6.25 -9.26 -24.79
CA GLU A 315 5.69 -10.28 -25.69
C GLU A 315 4.16 -10.16 -25.79
N LYS A 316 3.46 -9.99 -24.65
CA LYS A 316 2.00 -9.77 -24.62
C LYS A 316 1.60 -8.48 -25.33
N VAL A 317 2.34 -7.39 -25.12
CA VAL A 317 2.12 -6.11 -25.80
C VAL A 317 2.31 -6.27 -27.31
N LYS A 318 3.40 -6.92 -27.74
CA LYS A 318 3.66 -7.19 -29.16
C LYS A 318 2.53 -7.98 -29.80
N GLU A 319 2.10 -9.07 -29.16
CA GLU A 319 0.99 -9.90 -29.65
C GLU A 319 -0.30 -9.07 -29.77
N ALA A 320 -0.63 -8.28 -28.75
CA ALA A 320 -1.81 -7.43 -28.75
C ALA A 320 -1.75 -6.31 -29.81
N CYS A 321 -0.58 -5.73 -30.09
CA CYS A 321 -0.42 -4.56 -30.94
C CYS A 321 0.01 -4.85 -32.38
N ARG A 322 0.61 -6.00 -32.65
CA ARG A 322 1.11 -6.40 -33.98
C ARG A 322 0.53 -7.72 -34.48
N GLY A 323 0.03 -8.58 -33.57
CA GLY A 323 -0.48 -9.90 -33.92
C GLY A 323 0.63 -10.89 -34.29
N GLU A 324 0.27 -12.18 -34.37
CA GLU A 324 1.20 -13.22 -34.84
C GLU A 324 1.55 -12.95 -36.31
N GLY A 325 2.85 -12.99 -36.64
CA GLY A 325 3.34 -12.68 -37.99
C GLY A 325 3.17 -11.22 -38.44
N ASN A 326 3.00 -10.26 -37.53
CA ASN A 326 2.77 -8.83 -37.86
C ASN A 326 1.55 -8.60 -38.77
N THR A 327 0.47 -9.31 -38.49
CA THR A 327 -0.80 -9.28 -39.25
C THR A 327 -1.63 -8.01 -39.00
N LYS A 328 -1.32 -7.22 -37.97
CA LYS A 328 -1.98 -5.94 -37.66
C LYS A 328 -0.98 -4.87 -37.20
N TYR A 329 -1.41 -3.62 -37.14
CA TYR A 329 -0.60 -2.53 -36.60
C TYR A 329 -1.50 -1.57 -35.81
N CYS A 330 -1.48 -1.71 -34.49
CA CYS A 330 -2.28 -0.87 -33.58
C CYS A 330 -1.42 0.18 -32.88
N SER A 331 -2.04 1.31 -32.49
CA SER A 331 -1.43 2.29 -31.58
C SER A 331 -1.82 2.06 -30.12
N GLN A 332 -1.08 2.70 -29.20
CA GLN A 332 -1.43 2.76 -27.78
C GLN A 332 -2.85 3.31 -27.53
N ASN A 333 -3.38 4.14 -28.41
CA ASN A 333 -4.73 4.70 -28.26
C ASN A 333 -5.83 3.77 -28.79
N GLY A 334 -5.48 2.58 -29.28
CA GLY A 334 -6.44 1.59 -29.78
C GLY A 334 -6.85 1.78 -31.24
N TYR A 335 -6.13 2.63 -31.98
CA TYR A 335 -6.35 2.83 -33.41
C TYR A 335 -5.68 1.73 -34.23
N ASP A 336 -6.36 1.33 -35.31
CA ASP A 336 -5.79 0.48 -36.34
C ASP A 336 -5.06 1.35 -37.38
N CYS A 337 -3.74 1.38 -37.32
CA CYS A 337 -2.91 2.20 -38.19
C CYS A 337 -2.86 1.66 -39.64
N THR A 338 -3.44 0.50 -39.91
CA THR A 338 -3.54 -0.06 -41.27
C THR A 338 -4.75 0.44 -42.04
N LYS A 339 -5.71 1.08 -41.35
CA LYS A 339 -6.95 1.55 -41.98
C LYS A 339 -6.86 3.01 -42.42
N PRO A 340 -7.39 3.33 -43.61
CA PRO A 340 -7.56 4.71 -44.06
C PRO A 340 -8.64 5.44 -43.24
N ILE A 341 -8.44 6.74 -43.05
CA ILE A 341 -9.28 7.61 -42.20
C ILE A 341 -10.69 7.87 -42.78
N TRP A 342 -10.91 7.54 -44.05
CA TRP A 342 -12.04 8.02 -44.88
C TRP A 342 -13.04 6.92 -45.29
N GLU A 343 -12.92 5.69 -44.81
CA GLU A 343 -13.96 4.66 -45.06
C GLU A 343 -15.22 4.95 -44.24
N LYS A 344 -16.25 5.53 -44.90
CA LYS A 344 -17.56 5.83 -44.32
C LYS A 344 -18.16 4.61 -43.63
N GLY A 345 -18.48 4.73 -42.34
CA GLY A 345 -19.07 3.67 -41.53
C GLY A 345 -18.09 2.71 -40.85
N THR A 346 -16.78 2.82 -41.08
CA THR A 346 -15.74 2.00 -40.42
C THR A 346 -15.19 2.65 -39.13
N PRO A 347 -15.42 2.08 -37.93
CA PRO A 347 -14.85 2.60 -36.69
C PRO A 347 -13.32 2.63 -36.72
N CYS A 348 -12.76 3.71 -36.21
CA CYS A 348 -11.31 3.99 -36.18
C CYS A 348 -10.55 3.13 -35.20
N THR A 349 -11.28 2.67 -34.19
CA THR A 349 -10.87 1.70 -33.19
C THR A 349 -11.48 0.37 -33.57
N SER A 350 -10.67 -0.69 -33.60
CA SER A 350 -11.18 -2.06 -33.65
C SER A 350 -11.15 -2.65 -32.24
N ASN A 351 -12.05 -3.59 -31.94
CA ASN A 351 -11.97 -4.35 -30.68
C ASN A 351 -10.59 -5.01 -30.51
N ASP A 352 -9.93 -5.37 -31.62
CA ASP A 352 -8.60 -5.98 -31.61
C ASP A 352 -7.46 -5.00 -31.33
N CYS A 353 -7.61 -3.71 -31.65
CA CYS A 353 -6.65 -2.68 -31.29
C CYS A 353 -6.93 -2.06 -29.91
N ASN A 354 -8.17 -2.07 -29.42
CA ASN A 354 -8.43 -1.68 -28.03
C ASN A 354 -7.69 -2.59 -27.02
N LYS A 355 -7.53 -3.88 -27.34
CA LYS A 355 -6.67 -4.79 -26.56
C LYS A 355 -5.21 -4.32 -26.49
N CYS A 356 -4.68 -3.76 -27.58
CA CYS A 356 -3.34 -3.15 -27.58
C CYS A 356 -3.26 -1.98 -26.60
N SER A 357 -4.26 -1.11 -26.61
CA SER A 357 -4.35 0.02 -25.69
C SER A 357 -4.32 -0.42 -24.23
N SER A 358 -5.21 -1.34 -23.84
CA SER A 358 -5.23 -1.93 -22.49
C SER A 358 -3.86 -2.48 -22.07
N LYS A 359 -3.23 -3.30 -22.93
CA LYS A 359 -1.92 -3.90 -22.62
C LYS A 359 -0.78 -2.88 -22.57
N CYS A 360 -0.83 -1.83 -23.39
CA CYS A 360 0.14 -0.74 -23.36
C CYS A 360 0.04 0.06 -22.06
N TYR A 361 -1.16 0.47 -21.65
CA TYR A 361 -1.34 1.18 -20.38
C TYR A 361 -1.00 0.32 -19.17
N HIS A 362 -1.33 -0.98 -19.21
CA HIS A 362 -0.89 -1.93 -18.19
C HIS A 362 0.64 -2.01 -18.09
N TYR A 363 1.33 -2.10 -19.23
CA TYR A 363 2.79 -2.13 -19.24
C TYR A 363 3.42 -0.81 -18.76
N GLU A 364 2.87 0.33 -19.15
CA GLU A 364 3.39 1.66 -18.77
C GLU A 364 3.28 1.90 -17.26
N ILE A 365 2.12 1.66 -16.65
CA ILE A 365 1.92 1.82 -15.20
C ILE A 365 2.82 0.85 -14.42
N TRP A 366 2.94 -0.40 -14.90
CA TRP A 366 3.86 -1.37 -14.30
C TRP A 366 5.31 -0.89 -14.35
N LEU A 367 5.77 -0.36 -15.48
CA LEU A 367 7.11 0.20 -15.64
C LEU A 367 7.36 1.39 -14.70
N ASP A 368 6.39 2.30 -14.55
CA ASP A 368 6.50 3.46 -13.66
C ASP A 368 6.73 3.02 -12.20
N ASP A 369 5.98 2.02 -11.73
CA ASP A 369 6.17 1.44 -10.41
C ASP A 369 7.56 0.81 -10.24
N ARG A 370 8.03 0.06 -11.25
CA ARG A 370 9.38 -0.54 -11.20
C ARG A 370 10.48 0.53 -11.27
N GLY A 371 10.25 1.62 -11.98
CA GLY A 371 11.15 2.78 -12.03
C GLY A 371 11.35 3.41 -10.66
N LYS A 372 10.28 3.55 -9.86
CA LYS A 372 10.36 4.01 -8.47
C LYS A 372 11.20 3.07 -7.61
N GLU A 373 10.95 1.77 -7.69
CA GLU A 373 11.70 0.76 -6.94
C GLU A 373 13.18 0.74 -7.30
N PHE A 374 13.50 0.86 -8.59
CA PHE A 374 14.87 0.97 -9.07
C PHE A 374 15.57 2.22 -8.52
N LYS A 375 14.91 3.38 -8.59
CA LYS A 375 15.46 4.63 -8.04
C LYS A 375 15.78 4.50 -6.55
N LYS A 376 14.87 3.92 -5.76
CA LYS A 376 15.10 3.66 -4.33
C LYS A 376 16.31 2.76 -4.06
N GLN A 377 16.44 1.67 -4.82
CA GLN A 377 17.57 0.75 -4.69
C GLN A 377 18.89 1.36 -5.17
N LYS A 378 18.85 2.19 -6.22
CA LYS A 378 20.01 2.94 -6.71
C LYS A 378 20.51 3.95 -5.66
N GLU A 379 19.61 4.70 -5.03
CA GLU A 379 19.98 5.60 -3.93
C GLU A 379 20.47 4.83 -2.72
N LYS A 380 19.84 3.69 -2.39
CA LYS A 380 20.32 2.81 -1.33
C LYS A 380 21.74 2.31 -1.60
N TYR A 381 22.04 1.89 -2.83
CA TYR A 381 23.39 1.52 -3.23
C TYR A 381 24.37 2.67 -3.02
N ASN A 382 24.05 3.86 -3.52
CA ASN A 382 24.89 5.05 -3.35
C ASN A 382 25.13 5.34 -1.88
N ASN A 383 24.13 5.20 -1.01
CA ASN A 383 24.27 5.47 0.42
C ASN A 383 25.06 4.38 1.17
N GLU A 384 24.92 3.11 0.80
CA GLU A 384 25.72 2.02 1.36
C GLU A 384 27.20 2.14 0.93
N ILE A 385 27.49 2.73 -0.23
CA ILE A 385 28.85 2.96 -0.75
C ILE A 385 29.45 4.29 -0.27
N ASN A 386 28.74 5.42 -0.40
CA ASN A 386 29.21 6.78 -0.12
C ASN A 386 28.96 7.22 1.33
N GLY A 387 27.87 6.75 1.94
CA GLY A 387 27.38 7.25 3.22
C GLY A 387 28.21 6.75 4.40
N ASN A 388 28.75 7.70 5.17
CA ASN A 388 28.70 7.90 6.64
C ASN A 388 28.50 6.73 7.64
N ASN A 389 28.60 5.46 7.26
CA ASN A 389 29.08 4.39 8.13
C ASN A 389 30.61 4.42 8.22
N SER A 390 31.17 5.63 8.37
CA SER A 390 32.38 5.76 9.18
C SER A 390 32.01 5.17 10.55
N PRO A 391 32.85 4.33 11.16
CA PRO A 391 32.54 3.61 12.40
C PRO A 391 32.50 4.53 13.64
N HIS A 392 31.82 5.68 13.57
CA HIS A 392 31.91 6.73 14.58
C HIS A 392 30.63 7.22 15.25
N ASN A 393 29.43 6.69 14.96
CA ASN A 393 28.22 7.10 15.73
C ASN A 393 27.21 5.99 16.04
N ASN A 394 27.69 4.80 16.41
CA ASN A 394 26.92 3.89 17.26
C ASN A 394 27.87 2.99 18.06
N THR A 395 28.13 3.36 19.31
CA THR A 395 29.06 2.70 20.24
C THR A 395 28.60 1.33 20.76
N ASN A 396 27.73 0.59 20.05
CA ASN A 396 27.18 -0.69 20.53
C ASN A 396 27.13 -1.84 19.49
N ASN A 397 27.83 -1.78 18.35
CA ASN A 397 27.71 -2.84 17.34
C ASN A 397 29.00 -3.16 16.55
N SER A 398 29.96 -3.85 17.18
CA SER A 398 31.32 -4.07 16.63
C SER A 398 31.42 -5.05 15.45
N ILE A 399 30.51 -6.01 15.28
CA ILE A 399 30.70 -7.14 14.33
C ILE A 399 30.05 -6.94 12.97
N ASN A 400 28.86 -6.34 12.91
CA ASN A 400 28.27 -5.91 11.62
C ASN A 400 29.24 -4.94 10.92
N ASN A 401 29.91 -4.08 11.69
CA ASN A 401 30.95 -3.20 11.19
C ASN A 401 32.26 -3.90 10.78
N LYS A 402 32.50 -5.17 11.15
CA LYS A 402 33.73 -5.88 10.77
C LYS A 402 33.58 -6.55 9.39
N TYR A 403 32.64 -7.47 9.25
CA TYR A 403 32.52 -8.27 8.01
C TYR A 403 31.84 -7.52 6.87
N TYR A 404 30.85 -6.66 7.14
CA TYR A 404 30.30 -5.80 6.09
C TYR A 404 31.29 -4.74 5.64
N LYS A 405 32.11 -4.20 6.54
CA LYS A 405 33.19 -3.29 6.14
C LYS A 405 34.15 -3.96 5.16
N VAL A 406 34.55 -5.22 5.42
CA VAL A 406 35.37 -5.98 4.46
C VAL A 406 34.65 -6.11 3.11
N PHE A 407 33.34 -6.39 3.10
CA PHE A 407 32.56 -6.45 1.86
C PHE A 407 32.60 -5.12 1.09
N TYR A 408 32.23 -4.02 1.74
CA TYR A 408 32.15 -2.70 1.13
C TYR A 408 33.50 -2.15 0.70
N ASP A 409 34.55 -2.34 1.51
CA ASP A 409 35.92 -1.92 1.18
C ASP A 409 36.41 -2.71 -0.05
N THR A 410 36.21 -4.04 -0.08
CA THR A 410 36.57 -4.87 -1.24
C THR A 410 35.80 -4.49 -2.50
N LEU A 411 34.54 -4.07 -2.36
CA LEU A 411 33.70 -3.61 -3.46
C LEU A 411 34.21 -2.26 -4.01
N LYS A 412 34.59 -1.32 -3.14
CA LYS A 412 35.17 -0.01 -3.50
C LYS A 412 36.51 -0.13 -4.21
N ASP A 413 37.40 -1.00 -3.74
CA ASP A 413 38.77 -1.17 -4.25
C ASP A 413 38.85 -1.73 -5.68
N LYS A 414 37.72 -2.14 -6.29
CA LYS A 414 37.65 -2.87 -7.57
C LYS A 414 36.73 -2.23 -8.60
N ASP A 415 36.69 -0.90 -8.68
CA ASP A 415 35.89 -0.10 -9.62
C ASP A 415 34.36 -0.12 -9.40
N TYR A 416 33.84 -0.85 -8.41
CA TYR A 416 32.42 -0.79 -8.02
C TYR A 416 32.14 0.32 -6.98
N GLY A 417 33.03 1.32 -6.87
CA GLY A 417 32.80 2.52 -6.06
C GLY A 417 31.69 3.42 -6.62
N THR A 418 31.28 3.21 -7.88
CA THR A 418 30.11 3.87 -8.47
C THR A 418 29.06 2.83 -8.86
N VAL A 419 27.78 3.19 -8.71
CA VAL A 419 26.65 2.30 -9.01
C VAL A 419 26.65 1.82 -10.46
N ASN A 420 27.14 2.61 -11.41
CA ASN A 420 27.10 2.29 -12.84
C ASN A 420 27.84 0.99 -13.19
N HIS A 421 28.98 0.70 -12.54
CA HIS A 421 29.70 -0.55 -12.77
C HIS A 421 28.93 -1.76 -12.25
N PHE A 422 28.21 -1.62 -11.13
CA PHE A 422 27.34 -2.67 -10.62
C PHE A 422 26.10 -2.86 -11.51
N LEU A 423 25.50 -1.78 -12.00
CA LEU A 423 24.38 -1.84 -12.95
C LEU A 423 24.76 -2.54 -14.26
N ASN A 424 25.99 -2.36 -14.74
CA ASN A 424 26.51 -3.11 -15.89
C ASN A 424 26.49 -4.63 -15.62
N LEU A 425 26.84 -5.08 -14.41
CA LEU A 425 26.76 -6.50 -14.08
C LEU A 425 25.31 -7.00 -14.01
N LEU A 426 24.36 -6.18 -13.56
CA LEU A 426 22.94 -6.54 -13.58
C LEU A 426 22.43 -6.71 -15.02
N ASN A 427 22.88 -5.87 -15.95
CA ASN A 427 22.57 -6.02 -17.38
C ASN A 427 23.06 -7.35 -17.97
N GLU A 428 24.11 -7.94 -17.39
CA GLU A 428 24.65 -9.22 -17.85
C GLU A 428 23.78 -10.43 -17.47
N GLY A 429 22.72 -10.22 -16.67
CA GLY A 429 21.75 -11.26 -16.30
C GLY A 429 21.05 -11.89 -17.50
N MET A 430 20.75 -13.19 -17.41
CA MET A 430 20.22 -14.00 -18.53
C MET A 430 18.99 -13.37 -19.20
N TYR A 431 18.00 -12.94 -18.41
CA TYR A 431 16.79 -12.30 -18.93
C TYR A 431 17.03 -10.87 -19.42
N CYS A 432 17.96 -10.14 -18.82
CA CYS A 432 18.27 -8.76 -19.20
C CYS A 432 18.94 -8.69 -20.58
N LYS A 433 19.59 -9.77 -21.03
CA LYS A 433 20.14 -9.92 -22.38
C LYS A 433 19.11 -10.31 -23.44
N LYS A 434 17.91 -10.79 -23.06
CA LYS A 434 16.87 -11.17 -24.03
C LYS A 434 16.32 -9.91 -24.72
N LYS A 435 16.07 -10.01 -26.02
CA LYS A 435 15.64 -8.88 -26.86
C LYS A 435 14.56 -9.29 -27.86
N LEU A 436 13.59 -8.40 -28.06
CA LEU A 436 12.64 -8.47 -29.18
C LEU A 436 13.13 -7.64 -30.37
N LYS A 437 12.83 -8.10 -31.59
CA LYS A 437 13.36 -7.56 -32.85
C LYS A 437 13.24 -6.04 -32.99
N ASP A 438 12.10 -5.46 -32.58
CA ASP A 438 11.78 -4.04 -32.79
C ASP A 438 11.96 -3.17 -31.52
N GLU A 439 12.53 -3.75 -30.45
CA GLU A 439 12.80 -3.06 -29.19
C GLU A 439 14.28 -2.67 -29.06
N GLU A 440 14.59 -1.66 -28.26
CA GLU A 440 15.98 -1.30 -27.94
C GLU A 440 16.64 -2.30 -26.98
N ASN A 441 17.97 -2.29 -26.94
CA ASN A 441 18.72 -3.05 -25.94
C ASN A 441 18.46 -2.47 -24.56
N PHE A 442 18.07 -3.34 -23.62
CA PHE A 442 17.87 -2.96 -22.24
C PHE A 442 19.19 -2.63 -21.55
N ASP A 443 19.23 -1.52 -20.79
CA ASP A 443 20.42 -1.09 -20.03
C ASP A 443 20.00 -0.26 -18.81
N PHE A 444 20.30 -0.73 -17.59
CA PHE A 444 20.02 -0.02 -16.33
C PHE A 444 20.76 1.32 -16.17
N ASN A 445 21.84 1.58 -16.93
CA ASN A 445 22.59 2.83 -16.85
C ASN A 445 21.93 3.99 -17.61
N LYS A 446 21.08 3.69 -18.58
CA LYS A 446 20.44 4.70 -19.43
C LYS A 446 19.16 5.24 -18.79
N ILE A 447 19.27 6.24 -17.92
CA ILE A 447 18.10 6.88 -17.31
C ILE A 447 17.68 8.08 -18.16
N GLY A 448 16.41 8.15 -18.56
CA GLY A 448 15.86 9.27 -19.32
C GLY A 448 14.60 8.92 -20.10
N VAL A 449 14.06 9.93 -20.80
CA VAL A 449 12.76 9.90 -21.50
C VAL A 449 12.68 8.87 -22.63
N GLU A 450 13.78 8.21 -23.02
CA GLU A 450 13.83 7.32 -24.19
C GLU A 450 14.46 5.93 -23.92
N HIS A 451 14.70 5.52 -22.67
CA HIS A 451 15.54 4.33 -22.39
C HIS A 451 14.92 3.29 -21.43
N THR A 452 15.54 2.97 -20.28
CA THR A 452 15.27 1.74 -19.48
C THR A 452 13.81 1.54 -19.07
N PHE A 453 13.14 2.64 -18.69
CA PHE A 453 11.77 2.65 -18.19
C PHE A 453 10.85 3.41 -19.14
N TYR A 454 11.18 3.46 -20.45
CA TYR A 454 10.31 4.03 -21.47
C TYR A 454 9.38 2.98 -22.08
N ARG A 455 8.24 3.42 -22.59
CA ARG A 455 7.21 2.59 -23.18
C ARG A 455 7.73 1.91 -24.43
N SER A 456 7.13 0.78 -24.73
CA SER A 456 7.48 -0.04 -25.89
C SER A 456 7.32 0.73 -27.21
N ASN A 457 8.13 0.37 -28.20
CA ASN A 457 7.96 0.80 -29.59
C ASN A 457 6.65 0.30 -30.20
N TYR A 458 6.06 -0.76 -29.63
CA TYR A 458 4.74 -1.25 -30.00
C TYR A 458 3.60 -0.35 -29.48
N CYS A 459 3.87 0.44 -28.43
CA CYS A 459 2.94 1.35 -27.77
C CYS A 459 3.10 2.80 -28.21
N GLN A 460 3.53 3.05 -29.44
CA GLN A 460 3.62 4.40 -29.98
C GLN A 460 2.28 4.82 -30.64
N PRO A 461 2.01 6.13 -30.75
CA PRO A 461 0.93 6.65 -31.59
C PRO A 461 1.04 6.15 -33.03
N CYS A 462 -0.07 6.15 -33.77
CA CYS A 462 -0.02 5.78 -35.20
C CYS A 462 0.85 6.78 -35.97
N PRO A 463 1.60 6.32 -36.98
CA PRO A 463 2.29 7.20 -37.93
C PRO A 463 1.36 8.20 -38.64
N ASN A 464 1.94 9.16 -39.36
CA ASN A 464 1.18 10.22 -40.06
C ASN A 464 0.36 9.65 -41.24
N CYS A 465 0.88 8.62 -41.90
CA CYS A 465 0.24 7.94 -43.00
C CYS A 465 -0.14 6.50 -42.61
N VAL A 466 -1.04 5.91 -43.42
CA VAL A 466 -1.48 4.52 -43.24
C VAL A 466 -0.30 3.56 -43.36
N VAL A 467 -0.25 2.57 -42.48
CA VAL A 467 0.75 1.51 -42.46
C VAL A 467 0.28 0.33 -43.31
N GLN A 468 1.15 -0.18 -44.18
CA GLN A 468 0.88 -1.39 -44.96
C GLN A 468 1.73 -2.54 -44.45
N CYS A 469 1.07 -3.61 -44.01
CA CYS A 469 1.72 -4.85 -43.59
C CYS A 469 1.65 -5.89 -44.72
N LYS A 470 2.81 -6.37 -45.19
CA LYS A 470 2.95 -7.45 -46.19
C LYS A 470 4.06 -8.39 -45.74
N ASP A 471 3.82 -9.70 -45.84
CA ASP A 471 4.81 -10.76 -45.54
C ASP A 471 5.53 -10.57 -44.18
N GLY A 472 4.78 -10.08 -43.18
CA GLY A 472 5.30 -9.82 -41.84
C GLY A 472 6.12 -8.54 -41.68
N ASN A 473 6.18 -7.67 -42.68
CA ASN A 473 6.80 -6.35 -42.59
C ASN A 473 5.75 -5.23 -42.74
N CYS A 474 5.73 -4.30 -41.80
CA CYS A 474 4.81 -3.16 -41.78
C CYS A 474 5.56 -1.86 -42.06
N THR A 475 5.16 -1.12 -43.09
CA THR A 475 5.82 0.13 -43.49
C THR A 475 4.80 1.25 -43.69
N GLU A 476 5.17 2.46 -43.27
CA GLU A 476 4.34 3.65 -43.50
C GLU A 476 4.34 4.01 -44.99
N LYS A 477 3.15 4.21 -45.57
CA LYS A 477 3.00 4.57 -46.99
C LYS A 477 3.12 6.09 -47.18
N THR A 478 4.35 6.58 -47.20
CA THR A 478 4.65 8.01 -47.42
C THR A 478 4.37 8.44 -48.87
N GLY A 479 3.57 9.50 -49.08
CA GLY A 479 3.33 10.10 -50.41
C GLY A 479 1.93 9.91 -51.02
N ASP A 480 1.08 9.06 -50.45
CA ASP A 480 -0.31 8.87 -50.87
C ASP A 480 -1.21 10.06 -50.43
N ASP A 481 -2.36 10.27 -51.06
CA ASP A 481 -3.38 11.26 -50.65
C ASP A 481 -4.15 10.85 -49.38
N LYS A 482 -3.79 9.67 -48.86
CA LYS A 482 -4.37 9.03 -47.67
C LYS A 482 -3.64 9.35 -46.37
N CYS A 483 -2.57 10.16 -46.42
CA CYS A 483 -1.90 10.65 -45.22
C CYS A 483 -2.81 11.61 -44.44
N ARG A 484 -2.74 11.57 -43.10
CA ARG A 484 -3.55 12.40 -42.18
C ARG A 484 -3.52 13.87 -42.60
N SER A 485 -2.32 14.42 -42.71
CA SER A 485 -2.04 15.80 -43.14
C SER A 485 -2.77 16.25 -44.41
N LYS A 486 -2.81 15.43 -45.47
CA LYS A 486 -3.46 15.79 -46.75
C LYS A 486 -4.99 15.74 -46.70
N ILE A 487 -5.56 14.92 -45.83
CA ILE A 487 -7.02 14.81 -45.65
C ILE A 487 -7.55 16.06 -44.93
N ILE A 488 -6.77 16.56 -43.98
CA ILE A 488 -7.06 17.75 -43.19
C ILE A 488 -7.17 19.01 -44.08
N GLU A 489 -6.25 19.18 -45.05
CA GLU A 489 -6.26 20.31 -45.99
C GLU A 489 -7.56 20.41 -46.83
N LYS A 490 -8.25 19.29 -47.07
CA LYS A 490 -9.51 19.26 -47.84
C LYS A 490 -10.74 19.67 -47.02
N ILE A 491 -10.72 19.49 -45.70
CA ILE A 491 -11.90 19.70 -44.81
C ILE A 491 -12.06 21.18 -44.41
N LEU A 492 -10.97 21.96 -44.37
CA LEU A 492 -10.89 23.29 -43.75
C LEU A 492 -11.42 24.48 -44.60
N ARG A 493 -12.19 24.28 -45.68
CA ARG A 493 -12.60 25.39 -46.56
C ARG A 493 -13.77 26.24 -46.04
N ASP A 494 -14.61 25.74 -45.13
CA ASP A 494 -15.96 26.30 -44.96
C ASP A 494 -16.49 26.50 -43.50
N GLU A 495 -15.72 26.29 -42.43
CA GLU A 495 -16.27 26.35 -41.04
C GLU A 495 -15.36 26.97 -39.96
N GLU A 496 -15.99 27.54 -38.91
CA GLU A 496 -15.34 28.04 -37.69
C GLU A 496 -15.41 27.02 -36.53
N PRO A 497 -14.33 26.84 -35.73
CA PRO A 497 -14.31 25.89 -34.61
C PRO A 497 -14.98 26.41 -33.34
N THR A 498 -15.37 25.48 -32.46
CA THR A 498 -15.59 25.79 -31.04
C THR A 498 -14.31 25.50 -30.25
N GLU A 499 -13.81 26.49 -29.51
CA GLU A 499 -12.60 26.34 -28.69
C GLU A 499 -12.93 25.84 -27.28
N ILE A 500 -12.15 24.87 -26.79
CA ILE A 500 -12.24 24.30 -25.44
C ILE A 500 -10.84 24.24 -24.85
N ASN A 501 -10.62 24.92 -23.72
CA ASN A 501 -9.38 24.71 -22.95
C ASN A 501 -9.47 23.41 -22.18
N VAL A 502 -8.51 22.51 -22.39
CA VAL A 502 -8.41 21.17 -21.83
C VAL A 502 -7.04 21.00 -21.18
N LEU A 503 -7.04 20.59 -19.91
CA LEU A 503 -5.84 20.17 -19.22
C LEU A 503 -5.40 18.80 -19.74
N HIS A 504 -4.30 18.74 -20.49
CA HIS A 504 -3.76 17.53 -21.05
C HIS A 504 -2.48 17.11 -20.32
N SER A 505 -2.49 15.91 -19.75
CA SER A 505 -1.35 15.34 -19.01
C SER A 505 -0.17 14.92 -19.91
N GLY A 506 -0.30 15.10 -21.23
CA GLY A 506 0.72 14.81 -22.22
C GLY A 506 0.78 13.33 -22.58
N ASP A 507 1.19 13.05 -23.82
CA ASP A 507 1.32 11.67 -24.29
C ASP A 507 2.53 10.95 -23.70
N GLY A 508 3.51 11.64 -23.10
CA GLY A 508 4.74 11.04 -22.52
C GLY A 508 4.49 9.98 -21.45
N GLN A 509 5.50 9.19 -21.09
CA GLN A 509 5.42 8.28 -19.93
C GLN A 509 5.74 9.02 -18.63
N GLY A 510 5.20 8.56 -17.50
CA GLY A 510 5.57 9.00 -16.16
C GLY A 510 4.37 9.26 -15.25
N LEU A 511 4.69 9.59 -13.99
CA LEU A 511 3.75 9.82 -12.91
C LEU A 511 2.84 11.01 -13.19
N ILE A 512 1.56 10.88 -12.86
CA ILE A 512 0.58 11.94 -13.16
C ILE A 512 0.87 13.20 -12.32
N THR A 513 1.37 13.02 -11.10
CA THR A 513 1.78 14.12 -10.21
C THR A 513 3.00 14.88 -10.75
N GLU A 514 3.93 14.19 -11.42
CA GLU A 514 5.09 14.82 -12.06
C GLU A 514 4.70 15.53 -13.35
N LYS A 515 3.89 14.87 -14.19
CA LYS A 515 3.35 15.43 -15.45
C LYS A 515 2.54 16.71 -15.23
N LEU A 516 1.74 16.73 -14.16
CA LEU A 516 0.91 17.88 -13.80
C LEU A 516 1.55 18.73 -12.69
N LYS A 517 2.85 18.58 -12.41
CA LYS A 517 3.52 19.26 -11.29
C LYS A 517 3.36 20.78 -11.31
N GLN A 518 3.43 21.39 -12.48
CA GLN A 518 3.21 22.84 -12.64
C GLN A 518 1.75 23.21 -12.32
N PHE A 519 0.79 22.45 -12.87
CA PHE A 519 -0.64 22.61 -12.58
C PHE A 519 -0.94 22.46 -11.08
N CYS A 520 -0.33 21.47 -10.43
CA CYS A 520 -0.48 21.20 -8.99
C CYS A 520 0.12 22.30 -8.10
N SER A 521 1.10 23.06 -8.58
CA SER A 521 1.83 24.04 -7.76
C SER A 521 1.18 25.43 -7.78
N ASN A 522 0.43 25.78 -8.82
CA ASN A 522 -0.17 27.12 -8.96
C ASN A 522 -1.51 27.25 -8.21
N GLN A 523 -1.67 28.30 -7.40
CA GLN A 523 -2.85 28.48 -6.54
C GLN A 523 -4.02 29.20 -7.22
N THR A 524 -3.78 30.02 -8.25
CA THR A 524 -4.82 30.83 -8.90
C THR A 524 -4.56 30.94 -10.40
N ASN A 525 -5.37 30.26 -11.22
CA ASN A 525 -5.36 30.25 -12.69
C ASN A 525 -4.05 29.77 -13.34
N TYR A 526 -3.93 28.45 -13.50
CA TYR A 526 -2.83 27.83 -14.25
C TYR A 526 -3.02 28.05 -15.76
N THR A 527 -2.03 28.65 -16.42
CA THR A 527 -1.83 28.63 -17.87
C THR A 527 -0.39 28.16 -18.11
N GLY A 528 -0.21 26.89 -18.43
CA GLY A 528 1.12 26.30 -18.65
C GLY A 528 1.10 25.24 -19.74
N GLU A 529 2.19 24.51 -19.93
CA GLU A 529 2.38 23.59 -21.07
C GLU A 529 1.29 22.50 -21.20
N ASN A 530 0.67 22.12 -20.06
CA ASN A 530 -0.42 21.15 -20.02
C ASN A 530 -1.78 21.74 -20.40
N ASP A 531 -1.96 23.07 -20.40
CA ASP A 531 -3.23 23.69 -20.82
C ASP A 531 -3.25 23.79 -22.35
N LYS A 532 -4.16 23.05 -22.99
CA LYS A 532 -4.28 22.95 -24.44
C LYS A 532 -5.61 23.53 -24.89
N THR A 533 -5.59 24.46 -25.82
CA THR A 533 -6.82 24.97 -26.44
C THR A 533 -7.20 24.07 -27.61
N TRP A 534 -8.15 23.17 -27.36
CA TRP A 534 -8.69 22.29 -28.37
C TRP A 534 -9.68 23.03 -29.25
N LYS A 535 -9.52 22.92 -30.57
CA LYS A 535 -10.40 23.54 -31.57
C LYS A 535 -11.27 22.47 -32.22
N CYS A 536 -12.55 22.44 -31.87
CA CYS A 536 -13.51 21.40 -32.26
C CYS A 536 -14.44 21.86 -33.40
N TYR A 537 -14.32 21.24 -34.58
CA TYR A 537 -15.12 21.59 -35.77
C TYR A 537 -16.38 20.73 -35.94
N ASN A 538 -17.43 21.31 -36.57
CA ASN A 538 -18.81 20.81 -36.51
C ASN A 538 -19.46 20.46 -37.87
N LYS A 539 -18.83 19.68 -38.79
CA LYS A 539 -19.46 18.98 -39.96
C LYS A 539 -18.40 18.28 -40.84
N ASN A 540 -18.65 17.39 -41.83
CA ASN A 540 -19.79 17.05 -42.72
C ASN A 540 -19.99 15.51 -42.84
N SER A 541 -21.11 15.04 -43.40
CA SER A 541 -21.60 13.63 -43.53
C SER A 541 -20.72 12.64 -44.32
N ASP A 542 -19.52 13.05 -44.70
CA ASP A 542 -18.71 12.44 -45.75
C ASP A 542 -17.36 11.91 -45.26
N TYR A 543 -17.03 12.11 -43.98
CA TYR A 543 -15.74 11.70 -43.40
C TYR A 543 -15.93 10.84 -42.15
N ASN A 544 -15.00 9.92 -41.90
CA ASN A 544 -15.01 9.04 -40.73
C ASN A 544 -14.01 9.52 -39.64
N ASN A 545 -14.28 9.07 -38.41
CA ASN A 545 -13.95 9.74 -37.14
C ASN A 545 -12.55 9.43 -36.54
N CYS A 546 -11.50 9.32 -37.35
CA CYS A 546 -10.23 8.76 -36.86
C CYS A 546 -9.20 9.86 -36.58
N GLU A 547 -8.66 9.88 -35.35
CA GLU A 547 -7.51 10.69 -34.84
C GLU A 547 -6.94 11.69 -35.86
N MET A 548 -7.69 12.76 -36.07
CA MET A 548 -7.19 13.93 -36.79
C MET A 548 -6.54 14.80 -35.75
N ASN A 549 -5.20 14.78 -35.71
CA ASN A 549 -4.44 15.82 -35.06
C ASN A 549 -3.88 16.75 -36.14
N ILE A 550 -4.40 17.98 -36.18
CA ILE A 550 -4.21 18.87 -37.33
C ILE A 550 -2.95 19.70 -37.16
N SER A 551 -1.83 19.12 -37.62
CA SER A 551 -0.64 19.90 -37.96
C SER A 551 -0.85 20.64 -39.29
N SER A 552 -1.64 21.72 -39.27
CA SER A 552 -1.51 22.92 -40.12
C SER A 552 -2.58 23.96 -39.72
N TYR A 553 -2.31 25.26 -39.56
CA TYR A 553 -1.73 26.10 -40.61
C TYR A 553 -1.10 27.43 -40.09
N LYS A 554 -0.12 27.91 -40.88
CA LYS A 554 0.93 28.94 -40.69
C LYS A 554 2.16 28.54 -39.88
N ASP A 555 2.03 27.68 -38.87
CA ASP A 555 3.14 26.96 -38.22
C ASP A 555 2.81 25.46 -38.19
N SER A 556 3.68 24.62 -38.74
CA SER A 556 3.46 23.18 -38.99
C SER A 556 3.50 22.29 -37.74
N THR A 557 3.20 22.83 -36.55
CA THR A 557 3.56 22.21 -35.26
C THR A 557 2.49 22.22 -34.16
N ASP A 558 1.26 22.71 -34.37
CA ASP A 558 0.23 22.78 -33.29
C ASP A 558 -0.71 21.54 -33.24
N PRO A 559 -0.65 20.69 -32.21
CA PRO A 559 -1.34 19.40 -32.13
C PRO A 559 -2.72 19.44 -31.44
N ASN A 560 -3.48 20.54 -31.52
CA ASN A 560 -4.71 20.73 -30.71
C ASN A 560 -6.01 20.89 -31.52
N LEU A 561 -6.04 20.53 -32.80
CA LEU A 561 -7.18 20.80 -33.68
C LEU A 561 -7.82 19.49 -34.18
N MET A 562 -9.14 19.31 -33.95
CA MET A 562 -9.85 18.02 -34.08
C MET A 562 -11.33 18.15 -34.52
N LEU A 563 -11.90 17.09 -35.08
CA LEU A 563 -13.35 16.97 -35.27
C LEU A 563 -14.07 16.87 -33.93
N SER A 564 -15.29 17.38 -33.83
CA SER A 564 -16.01 17.47 -32.56
C SER A 564 -16.37 16.12 -31.91
N ILE A 565 -16.54 15.03 -32.67
CA ILE A 565 -16.69 13.66 -32.11
C ILE A 565 -15.36 13.09 -31.62
N GLN A 566 -14.26 13.46 -32.30
CA GLN A 566 -12.90 13.14 -31.90
C GLN A 566 -12.50 13.93 -30.65
N CYS A 567 -12.92 15.20 -30.53
CA CYS A 567 -12.77 15.97 -29.29
C CYS A 567 -13.41 15.22 -28.11
N PHE A 568 -14.60 14.65 -28.28
CA PHE A 568 -15.23 13.86 -27.24
C PHE A 568 -14.45 12.56 -26.95
N TYR A 569 -14.07 11.81 -27.98
CA TYR A 569 -13.28 10.58 -27.83
C TYR A 569 -11.97 10.83 -27.09
N SER A 570 -11.15 11.78 -27.58
CA SER A 570 -9.84 12.12 -27.00
C SER A 570 -9.99 12.68 -25.59
N TRP A 571 -11.02 13.48 -25.32
CA TRP A 571 -11.26 13.99 -23.97
C TRP A 571 -11.64 12.87 -23.01
N ALA A 572 -12.59 12.00 -23.40
CA ALA A 572 -13.05 10.88 -22.58
C ALA A 572 -11.93 9.86 -22.35
N GLN A 573 -11.14 9.54 -23.38
CA GLN A 573 -9.98 8.67 -23.26
C GLN A 573 -8.94 9.25 -22.29
N ASN A 574 -8.57 10.51 -22.44
CA ASN A 574 -7.64 11.19 -21.52
C ASN A 574 -8.18 11.24 -20.09
N LEU A 575 -9.47 11.52 -19.90
CA LEU A 575 -10.12 11.47 -18.59
C LEU A 575 -9.95 10.10 -17.93
N LEU A 576 -10.24 9.02 -18.66
CA LEU A 576 -10.17 7.66 -18.12
C LEU A 576 -8.73 7.23 -17.82
N ILE A 577 -7.77 7.56 -18.69
CA ILE A 577 -6.34 7.28 -18.46
C ILE A 577 -5.83 8.02 -17.23
N ASP A 578 -6.06 9.33 -17.15
CA ASP A 578 -5.67 10.13 -16.00
C ASP A 578 -6.34 9.62 -14.72
N THR A 579 -7.60 9.18 -14.81
CA THR A 579 -8.31 8.58 -13.67
C THR A 579 -7.60 7.32 -13.18
N ILE A 580 -7.27 6.39 -14.09
CA ILE A 580 -6.52 5.16 -13.76
C ILE A 580 -5.20 5.54 -13.09
N LYS A 581 -4.46 6.49 -13.67
CA LYS A 581 -3.16 6.93 -13.12
C LYS A 581 -3.30 7.56 -11.74
N TRP A 582 -4.28 8.44 -11.52
CA TRP A 582 -4.53 9.07 -10.22
C TRP A 582 -4.95 8.05 -9.16
N GLU A 583 -5.93 7.20 -9.46
CA GLU A 583 -6.42 6.18 -8.53
C GLU A 583 -5.34 5.15 -8.19
N HIS A 584 -4.49 4.77 -9.17
CA HIS A 584 -3.33 3.89 -8.93
C HIS A 584 -2.25 4.58 -8.10
N GLU A 585 -1.82 5.78 -8.50
CA GLU A 585 -0.71 6.48 -7.84
C GLU A 585 -1.07 6.95 -6.42
N LEU A 586 -2.31 7.42 -6.21
CA LEU A 586 -2.80 7.85 -4.91
C LEU A 586 -3.49 6.74 -4.13
N LYS A 587 -3.51 5.50 -4.63
CA LYS A 587 -4.14 4.36 -3.96
C LYS A 587 -3.81 4.30 -2.48
N ASP A 588 -2.52 4.44 -2.15
CA ASP A 588 -2.06 4.41 -0.76
C ASP A 588 -2.45 5.67 0.02
N CYS A 589 -2.47 6.86 -0.60
CA CYS A 589 -2.94 8.09 0.04
C CYS A 589 -4.46 8.05 0.30
N ILE A 590 -5.24 7.50 -0.63
CA ILE A 590 -6.69 7.33 -0.53
C ILE A 590 -7.01 6.31 0.57
N ASN A 591 -6.34 5.15 0.54
CA ASN A 591 -6.65 4.02 1.43
C ASN A 591 -5.96 4.06 2.80
N ASN A 592 -4.84 4.77 2.96
CA ASN A 592 -4.06 4.76 4.19
C ASN A 592 -3.71 6.18 4.69
N THR A 593 -3.68 6.34 6.02
CA THR A 593 -3.05 7.46 6.74
C THR A 593 -1.54 7.28 6.87
N ASN A 594 -0.92 6.63 5.88
CA ASN A 594 0.47 6.16 5.95
C ASN A 594 1.52 7.27 5.94
N VAL A 595 1.14 8.54 5.77
CA VAL A 595 2.09 9.66 5.79
C VAL A 595 2.19 10.23 7.19
N THR A 596 2.90 9.49 8.04
CA THR A 596 3.49 10.00 9.28
C THR A 596 4.68 10.92 9.04
N ASP A 597 5.09 11.10 7.78
CA ASP A 597 6.33 11.80 7.46
C ASP A 597 6.04 13.29 7.34
N CYS A 598 6.93 14.09 7.91
CA CYS A 598 6.87 15.54 7.99
C CYS A 598 6.71 16.23 6.61
N GLU A 599 6.90 15.49 5.52
CA GLU A 599 6.71 15.95 4.15
C GLU A 599 5.29 15.60 3.67
N ASN A 600 4.44 16.63 3.62
CA ASN A 600 3.02 16.60 3.28
C ASN A 600 2.73 16.26 1.79
N GLU A 601 3.42 15.27 1.22
CA GLU A 601 3.33 14.93 -0.21
C GLU A 601 1.97 14.32 -0.57
N CYS A 602 1.45 13.35 0.19
CA CYS A 602 0.11 12.80 -0.08
C CYS A 602 -0.95 13.89 -0.07
N ASN A 603 -1.03 14.77 0.94
CA ASN A 603 -2.08 15.79 0.94
C ASN A 603 -1.84 16.91 -0.07
N LYS A 604 -0.59 17.22 -0.45
CA LYS A 604 -0.34 18.03 -1.66
C LYS A 604 -0.92 17.35 -2.91
N ASN A 605 -0.66 16.06 -3.09
CA ASN A 605 -1.14 15.32 -4.26
C ASN A 605 -2.66 15.11 -4.23
N CYS A 606 -3.28 14.82 -3.07
CA CYS A 606 -4.73 14.73 -2.90
C CYS A 606 -5.41 16.09 -3.19
N LYS A 607 -4.81 17.22 -2.75
CA LYS A 607 -5.29 18.57 -3.11
C LYS A 607 -5.19 18.81 -4.61
N CYS A 608 -4.10 18.38 -5.25
CA CYS A 608 -3.98 18.48 -6.70
C CYS A 608 -5.02 17.61 -7.41
N TYR A 609 -5.27 16.40 -6.90
CA TYR A 609 -6.24 15.48 -7.47
C TYR A 609 -7.67 16.07 -7.43
N GLU A 610 -8.10 16.62 -6.29
CA GLU A 610 -9.37 17.36 -6.18
C GLU A 610 -9.43 18.55 -7.16
N LYS A 611 -8.33 19.31 -7.29
CA LYS A 611 -8.23 20.42 -8.25
C LYS A 611 -8.35 19.95 -9.70
N TRP A 612 -7.72 18.82 -10.05
CA TRP A 612 -7.82 18.19 -11.36
C TRP A 612 -9.26 17.75 -11.64
N ILE A 613 -9.93 17.09 -10.70
CA ILE A 613 -11.34 16.67 -10.84
C ILE A 613 -12.25 17.88 -11.10
N ASN A 614 -12.09 18.96 -10.34
CA ASN A 614 -12.87 20.19 -10.53
C ASN A 614 -12.61 20.82 -11.91
N THR A 615 -11.37 20.74 -12.40
CA THR A 615 -11.02 21.19 -13.76
C THR A 615 -11.73 20.32 -14.81
N LYS A 616 -11.74 18.99 -14.64
CA LYS A 616 -12.47 18.07 -15.53
C LYS A 616 -13.98 18.26 -15.50
N LYS A 617 -14.58 18.58 -14.34
CA LYS A 617 -16.00 18.97 -14.25
C LYS A 617 -16.30 20.21 -15.11
N ASN A 618 -15.43 21.23 -15.07
CA ASN A 618 -15.58 22.44 -15.88
C ASN A 618 -15.39 22.19 -17.38
N GLU A 619 -14.37 21.40 -17.76
CA GLU A 619 -14.15 20.98 -19.15
C GLU A 619 -15.36 20.23 -19.70
N TRP A 620 -15.92 19.31 -18.91
CA TRP A 620 -17.11 18.54 -19.27
C TRP A 620 -18.31 19.45 -19.58
N THR A 621 -18.55 20.48 -18.77
CA THR A 621 -19.61 21.48 -19.04
C THR A 621 -19.45 22.17 -20.37
N LYS A 622 -18.21 22.49 -20.81
CA LYS A 622 -17.94 23.09 -22.12
C LYS A 622 -18.13 22.09 -23.24
N LEU A 623 -17.64 20.86 -23.07
CA LEU A 623 -17.76 19.80 -24.06
C LEU A 623 -19.22 19.42 -24.33
N LYS A 624 -20.08 19.41 -23.30
CA LYS A 624 -21.54 19.23 -23.47
C LYS A 624 -22.14 20.22 -24.47
N LYS A 625 -21.76 21.50 -24.41
CA LYS A 625 -22.26 22.52 -25.36
C LYS A 625 -21.86 22.19 -26.80
N VAL A 626 -20.66 21.66 -27.00
CA VAL A 626 -20.20 21.19 -28.33
C VAL A 626 -21.03 20.01 -28.81
N LEU A 627 -21.43 19.10 -27.92
CA LEU A 627 -22.28 17.96 -28.23
C LEU A 627 -23.75 18.36 -28.52
N GLU A 628 -24.27 19.34 -27.78
CA GLU A 628 -25.65 19.84 -27.90
C GLU A 628 -25.89 20.58 -29.23
N ASN A 629 -24.88 21.24 -29.77
CA ASN A 629 -24.97 22.02 -31.01
C ASN A 629 -25.00 21.17 -32.31
N LYS A 630 -25.17 19.83 -32.24
CA LYS A 630 -24.98 18.92 -33.40
C LYS A 630 -26.26 18.33 -33.99
N LYS A 631 -26.19 17.99 -35.28
CA LYS A 631 -27.14 17.15 -36.03
C LYS A 631 -26.78 15.64 -36.02
N GLU A 632 -25.83 15.21 -35.20
CA GLU A 632 -25.36 13.80 -35.15
C GLU A 632 -26.23 12.89 -34.28
N ASN A 633 -26.24 11.59 -34.58
CA ASN A 633 -26.96 10.57 -33.81
C ASN A 633 -26.34 10.39 -32.39
N PRO A 634 -27.08 10.63 -31.31
CA PRO A 634 -26.63 10.42 -29.92
C PRO A 634 -26.09 9.01 -29.64
N GLU A 635 -26.52 8.00 -30.40
CA GLU A 635 -26.03 6.62 -30.27
C GLU A 635 -24.52 6.47 -30.51
N ASN A 636 -23.89 7.34 -31.31
CA ASN A 636 -22.46 7.25 -31.60
C ASN A 636 -21.62 7.60 -30.37
N TYR A 637 -22.01 8.64 -29.62
CA TYR A 637 -21.34 9.04 -28.37
C TYR A 637 -21.46 7.97 -27.29
N TYR A 638 -22.64 7.37 -27.16
CA TYR A 638 -22.87 6.26 -26.26
C TYR A 638 -21.96 5.06 -26.59
N LYS A 639 -21.89 4.65 -27.87
CA LYS A 639 -21.05 3.54 -28.31
C LYS A 639 -19.57 3.80 -28.02
N ILE A 640 -19.10 5.02 -28.28
CA ILE A 640 -17.73 5.45 -27.95
C ILE A 640 -17.47 5.29 -26.45
N LEU A 641 -18.33 5.87 -25.61
CA LEU A 641 -18.14 5.88 -24.17
C LEU A 641 -18.18 4.46 -23.60
N ASN A 642 -19.17 3.65 -24.01
CA ASN A 642 -19.29 2.26 -23.59
C ASN A 642 -18.04 1.45 -23.98
N ASN A 643 -17.55 1.61 -25.20
CA ASN A 643 -16.34 0.91 -25.65
C ASN A 643 -15.10 1.33 -24.86
N LEU A 644 -14.93 2.63 -24.57
CA LEU A 644 -13.81 3.12 -23.76
C LEU A 644 -13.87 2.59 -22.33
N PHE A 645 -15.06 2.55 -21.71
CA PHE A 645 -15.21 1.95 -20.39
C PHE A 645 -14.89 0.46 -20.41
N ASP A 646 -15.49 -0.30 -21.34
CA ASP A 646 -15.34 -1.76 -21.41
C ASP A 646 -13.92 -2.21 -21.72
N THR A 647 -13.26 -1.55 -22.68
CA THR A 647 -11.98 -2.03 -23.23
C THR A 647 -10.74 -1.32 -22.70
N LEU A 648 -10.90 -0.19 -22.01
CA LEU A 648 -9.78 0.55 -21.40
C LEU A 648 -9.96 0.63 -19.88
N TYR A 649 -11.03 1.29 -19.41
CA TYR A 649 -11.16 1.56 -17.98
C TYR A 649 -11.33 0.30 -17.13
N PHE A 650 -12.32 -0.54 -17.43
CA PHE A 650 -12.60 -1.75 -16.64
C PHE A 650 -11.49 -2.78 -16.76
N GLU A 651 -10.95 -2.98 -17.97
CA GLU A 651 -9.87 -3.95 -18.19
C GLU A 651 -8.61 -3.57 -17.41
N VAL A 652 -8.17 -2.31 -17.54
CA VAL A 652 -6.94 -1.84 -16.87
C VAL A 652 -7.13 -1.76 -15.35
N MET A 653 -8.23 -1.20 -14.86
CA MET A 653 -8.51 -1.12 -13.41
C MET A 653 -8.60 -2.51 -12.76
N TYR A 654 -9.22 -3.47 -13.44
CA TYR A 654 -9.34 -4.85 -12.94
C TYR A 654 -7.98 -5.56 -12.85
N GLU A 655 -7.10 -5.36 -13.84
CA GLU A 655 -5.75 -5.94 -13.83
C GLU A 655 -4.86 -5.36 -12.73
N PHE A 656 -4.96 -4.05 -12.45
CA PHE A 656 -4.21 -3.39 -11.36
C PHE A 656 -4.77 -3.60 -9.97
N SER A 657 -6.02 -4.04 -9.87
CA SER A 657 -6.63 -4.38 -8.59
C SER A 657 -5.93 -5.59 -7.97
N GLU A 658 -5.44 -5.44 -6.74
CA GLU A 658 -4.96 -6.58 -5.97
C GLU A 658 -6.09 -7.60 -5.80
N GLU A 659 -5.78 -8.89 -5.59
CA GLU A 659 -6.83 -9.93 -5.46
C GLU A 659 -7.93 -9.57 -4.45
N LYS A 660 -7.59 -8.82 -3.39
CA LYS A 660 -8.53 -8.37 -2.35
C LYS A 660 -9.37 -7.16 -2.75
N GLU A 661 -8.95 -6.42 -3.77
CA GLU A 661 -9.61 -5.20 -4.26
C GLU A 661 -10.32 -5.42 -5.60
N LYS A 662 -10.09 -6.56 -6.27
CA LYS A 662 -10.81 -6.93 -7.49
C LYS A 662 -12.33 -6.90 -7.32
N GLU A 663 -12.82 -7.24 -6.13
CA GLU A 663 -14.25 -7.14 -5.81
C GLU A 663 -14.75 -5.68 -5.80
N LYS A 664 -13.96 -4.72 -5.28
CA LYS A 664 -14.29 -3.28 -5.31
C LYS A 664 -14.28 -2.72 -6.73
N SER A 665 -13.25 -3.05 -7.51
CA SER A 665 -13.17 -2.63 -8.92
C SER A 665 -14.33 -3.22 -9.71
N LYS A 666 -14.73 -4.46 -9.42
CA LYS A 666 -15.89 -5.10 -10.03
C LYS A 666 -17.20 -4.40 -9.66
N GLU A 667 -17.39 -4.02 -8.40
CA GLU A 667 -18.60 -3.32 -7.95
C GLU A 667 -18.71 -1.92 -8.58
N LEU A 668 -17.61 -1.13 -8.63
CA LEU A 668 -17.58 0.15 -9.34
C LEU A 668 -17.88 -0.04 -10.84
N THR A 669 -17.32 -1.10 -11.44
CA THR A 669 -17.59 -1.48 -12.82
C THR A 669 -19.08 -1.79 -13.02
N GLU A 670 -19.68 -2.59 -12.15
CA GLU A 670 -21.10 -2.96 -12.21
C GLU A 670 -22.01 -1.73 -12.05
N ASP A 671 -21.69 -0.79 -11.17
CA ASP A 671 -22.48 0.43 -10.99
C ASP A 671 -22.36 1.38 -12.18
N LEU A 672 -21.16 1.53 -12.75
CA LEU A 672 -20.95 2.26 -14.00
C LEU A 672 -21.70 1.58 -15.15
N GLN A 673 -21.61 0.26 -15.28
CA GLN A 673 -22.31 -0.52 -16.30
C GLN A 673 -23.83 -0.41 -16.16
N LYS A 674 -24.39 -0.47 -14.95
CA LYS A 674 -25.84 -0.25 -14.71
C LYS A 674 -26.28 1.14 -15.15
N LYS A 675 -25.48 2.16 -14.83
CA LYS A 675 -25.75 3.54 -15.26
C LYS A 675 -25.69 3.65 -16.77
N ILE A 676 -24.67 3.09 -17.42
CA ILE A 676 -24.53 3.04 -18.87
C ILE A 676 -25.70 2.27 -19.52
N ALA A 677 -26.10 1.12 -18.98
CA ALA A 677 -27.21 0.32 -19.51
C ALA A 677 -28.57 1.03 -19.39
N SER A 678 -28.78 1.81 -18.32
CA SER A 678 -29.99 2.62 -18.11
C SER A 678 -30.20 3.71 -19.17
N LEU A 679 -29.18 3.99 -20.00
CA LEU A 679 -29.20 4.97 -21.08
C LEU A 679 -29.87 4.45 -22.35
N LYS A 680 -30.03 3.13 -22.51
CA LYS A 680 -30.48 2.47 -23.75
C LYS A 680 -31.98 2.65 -24.07
N GLY A 681 -32.70 3.55 -23.39
CA GLY A 681 -34.18 3.60 -23.45
C GLY A 681 -34.86 4.98 -23.40
N ARG A 682 -34.16 6.12 -23.45
CA ARG A 682 -34.80 7.46 -23.55
C ARG A 682 -34.35 8.19 -24.81
N SER A 683 -35.29 8.50 -25.69
CA SER A 683 -35.07 9.22 -26.93
C SER A 683 -34.64 10.67 -26.68
N GLY A 684 -33.60 11.11 -27.40
CA GLY A 684 -33.16 12.52 -27.49
C GLY A 684 -32.12 12.92 -26.45
N THR A 685 -30.83 12.97 -26.85
CA THR A 685 -29.65 13.63 -26.23
C THR A 685 -29.43 13.59 -24.71
N GLY A 686 -30.31 12.98 -23.94
CA GLY A 686 -30.22 12.82 -22.50
C GLY A 686 -29.46 11.54 -22.17
N LYS A 687 -28.37 11.73 -21.41
CA LYS A 687 -27.88 10.84 -20.34
C LYS A 687 -26.55 10.07 -20.52
N SER A 688 -25.78 10.23 -21.60
CA SER A 688 -24.33 9.90 -21.49
C SER A 688 -23.61 10.76 -20.42
N GLN A 689 -24.21 11.91 -20.07
CA GLN A 689 -23.84 12.79 -18.97
C GLN A 689 -23.82 12.09 -17.61
N ASP A 690 -24.77 11.19 -17.33
CA ASP A 690 -24.95 10.56 -16.01
C ASP A 690 -23.78 9.64 -15.62
N ALA A 691 -23.11 9.01 -16.60
CA ALA A 691 -21.99 8.09 -16.35
C ALA A 691 -20.67 8.85 -16.06
N ILE A 692 -20.37 9.89 -16.85
CA ILE A 692 -19.19 10.74 -16.63
C ILE A 692 -19.35 11.55 -15.34
N GLU A 693 -20.54 12.10 -15.07
CA GLU A 693 -20.83 12.79 -13.82
C GLU A 693 -20.70 11.86 -12.62
N PHE A 694 -21.27 10.65 -12.70
CA PHE A 694 -21.13 9.67 -11.62
C PHE A 694 -19.67 9.28 -11.37
N LEU A 695 -18.87 9.08 -12.43
CA LEU A 695 -17.44 8.85 -12.28
C LEU A 695 -16.79 10.05 -11.57
N LEU A 696 -16.97 11.28 -12.07
CA LEU A 696 -16.37 12.48 -11.48
C LEU A 696 -16.80 12.73 -10.02
N ASP A 697 -18.03 12.36 -9.64
CA ASP A 697 -18.52 12.44 -8.27
C ASP A 697 -17.88 11.36 -7.38
N HIS A 698 -17.75 10.13 -7.88
CA HIS A 698 -17.01 9.07 -7.19
C HIS A 698 -15.54 9.46 -6.95
N LEU A 699 -14.86 9.99 -7.98
CA LEU A 699 -13.49 10.48 -7.85
C LEU A 699 -13.38 11.64 -6.85
N ASN A 700 -14.37 12.52 -6.82
CA ASN A 700 -14.41 13.63 -5.87
C ASN A 700 -14.52 13.11 -4.43
N ASP A 701 -15.33 12.09 -4.18
CA ASP A 701 -15.40 11.43 -2.88
C ASP A 701 -14.06 10.79 -2.47
N ASN A 702 -13.36 10.15 -3.41
CA ASN A 702 -12.01 9.60 -3.18
C ASN A 702 -11.00 10.71 -2.88
N ALA A 703 -11.02 11.81 -3.62
CA ALA A 703 -10.13 12.95 -3.39
C ALA A 703 -10.38 13.62 -2.03
N ILE A 704 -11.65 13.77 -1.62
CA ILE A 704 -11.96 14.29 -0.28
C ILE A 704 -11.47 13.32 0.79
N THR A 705 -11.70 12.02 0.61
CA THR A 705 -11.23 10.98 1.55
C THR A 705 -9.70 11.00 1.66
N CYS A 706 -9.00 11.08 0.53
CA CYS A 706 -7.54 11.24 0.44
C CYS A 706 -7.07 12.47 1.23
N LYS A 707 -7.66 13.65 1.00
CA LYS A 707 -7.32 14.87 1.74
C LYS A 707 -7.58 14.72 3.24
N ASP A 708 -8.73 14.18 3.60
CA ASP A 708 -9.18 14.02 4.98
C ASP A 708 -8.31 13.02 5.77
N ASN A 709 -7.84 11.97 5.10
CA ASN A 709 -6.87 11.00 5.63
C ASN A 709 -5.47 11.60 5.81
N ASN A 710 -5.12 12.63 5.02
CA ASN A 710 -3.78 13.19 4.99
C ASN A 710 -3.71 14.66 5.44
N SER A 711 -4.70 15.20 6.17
CA SER A 711 -4.81 16.66 6.37
C SER A 711 -3.81 17.30 7.35
N LEU A 712 -2.81 16.58 7.83
CA LEU A 712 -1.72 17.19 8.58
C LEU A 712 -0.94 18.10 7.63
N GLU A 713 -0.88 19.40 7.91
CA GLU A 713 0.01 20.30 7.17
C GLU A 713 1.46 20.01 7.55
N ALA A 714 2.39 20.17 6.59
CA ALA A 714 3.82 20.05 6.86
C ALA A 714 4.20 21.05 7.95
N ASP A 715 4.58 20.55 9.12
CA ASP A 715 5.16 21.39 10.16
C ASP A 715 6.62 21.68 9.78
N LYS A 716 6.93 22.94 9.45
CA LYS A 716 8.30 23.38 9.15
C LYS A 716 9.25 23.19 10.33
N ASN A 717 8.71 22.99 11.53
CA ASN A 717 9.45 22.61 12.73
C ASN A 717 8.94 21.25 13.21
N CYS A 718 9.18 20.19 12.43
CA CYS A 718 8.96 18.85 12.96
C CYS A 718 9.70 18.75 14.29
N PRO A 719 9.01 18.43 15.41
CA PRO A 719 9.68 18.41 16.69
C PRO A 719 10.77 17.35 16.60
N GLU A 720 12.03 17.76 16.70
CA GLU A 720 13.09 16.85 17.16
C GLU A 720 12.52 16.06 18.33
N ASN A 721 12.84 14.77 18.43
CA ASN A 721 12.45 13.91 19.56
C ASN A 721 12.68 14.68 20.86
N LYS A 722 11.65 15.37 21.37
CA LYS A 722 11.81 16.16 22.57
C LYS A 722 11.93 15.15 23.67
N THR A 723 13.12 15.09 24.26
CA THR A 723 13.36 14.36 25.50
C THR A 723 12.23 14.72 26.45
N ASN A 724 11.47 13.70 26.88
CA ASN A 724 10.39 13.90 27.82
C ASN A 724 10.94 14.69 29.03
N PRO A 725 10.44 15.90 29.31
CA PRO A 725 10.98 16.75 30.37
C PRO A 725 10.83 16.12 31.76
N CYS A 726 10.01 15.07 31.91
CA CYS A 726 9.84 14.30 33.14
C CYS A 726 10.91 13.21 33.35
N ILE A 727 11.75 12.90 32.36
CA ILE A 727 12.86 11.94 32.52
C ILE A 727 14.09 12.69 33.05
N LYS A 728 14.48 12.43 34.31
CA LYS A 728 15.74 12.94 34.86
C LYS A 728 16.91 12.49 33.99
N LYS A 729 17.66 13.45 33.46
CA LYS A 729 18.77 13.27 32.51
C LYS A 729 19.72 12.14 32.93
N ASN A 730 19.79 11.09 32.11
CA ASN A 730 21.02 10.32 31.96
C ASN A 730 21.26 10.10 30.44
N PRO A 731 22.09 10.93 29.79
CA PRO A 731 22.12 11.11 28.33
C PRO A 731 22.67 9.90 27.54
N LYS A 732 23.11 8.82 28.19
CA LYS A 732 23.77 7.68 27.52
C LYS A 732 22.89 6.44 27.27
N ASN A 733 21.65 6.39 27.79
CA ASN A 733 20.84 5.14 27.77
C ASN A 733 19.36 5.30 27.35
N THR A 734 18.93 6.45 26.84
CA THR A 734 17.51 6.67 26.51
C THR A 734 17.22 6.31 25.05
N LYS A 735 16.51 5.20 24.82
CA LYS A 735 15.95 4.86 23.50
C LYS A 735 14.89 5.92 23.12
N PRO A 736 14.79 6.31 21.83
CA PRO A 736 13.69 7.16 21.38
C PRO A 736 12.35 6.45 21.63
N THR A 737 11.44 7.08 22.35
CA THR A 737 10.07 6.57 22.57
C THR A 737 9.18 6.96 21.39
N LYS A 738 8.51 5.99 20.78
CA LYS A 738 7.45 6.25 19.79
C LYS A 738 6.32 7.06 20.45
N THR A 739 5.78 8.06 19.75
CA THR A 739 4.67 8.86 20.27
C THR A 739 3.36 8.05 20.28
N VAL A 740 2.43 8.40 21.18
CA VAL A 740 1.08 7.78 21.21
C VAL A 740 0.37 7.96 19.87
N LYS A 741 0.58 9.10 19.21
CA LYS A 741 0.07 9.40 17.87
C LYS A 741 0.52 8.37 16.83
N HIS A 742 1.82 8.04 16.80
CA HIS A 742 2.36 7.03 15.90
C HIS A 742 1.74 5.64 16.13
N ILE A 743 1.50 5.27 17.39
CA ILE A 743 0.85 4.00 17.73
C ILE A 743 -0.61 3.99 17.26
N ALA A 744 -1.35 5.08 17.49
CA ALA A 744 -2.74 5.21 17.05
C ALA A 744 -2.86 5.16 15.51
N GLU A 745 -1.93 5.79 14.77
CA GLU A 745 -1.86 5.67 13.31
C GLU A 745 -1.58 4.23 12.87
N MET A 746 -0.70 3.50 13.56
CA MET A 746 -0.49 2.07 13.32
C MET A 746 -1.77 1.25 13.58
N MET A 747 -2.53 1.58 14.62
CA MET A 747 -3.80 0.90 14.95
C MET A 747 -4.89 1.20 13.91
N GLN A 748 -4.98 2.44 13.43
CA GLN A 748 -5.86 2.80 12.31
C GLN A 748 -5.54 1.97 11.07
N ARG A 749 -4.26 1.89 10.69
CA ARG A 749 -3.82 1.07 9.54
C ARG A 749 -4.23 -0.39 9.69
N ARG A 750 -4.22 -0.93 10.92
CA ARG A 750 -4.66 -2.30 11.22
C ARG A 750 -6.18 -2.44 11.06
N ALA A 751 -6.96 -1.49 11.58
CA ALA A 751 -8.41 -1.48 11.45
C ALA A 751 -8.84 -1.40 9.98
N ARG A 752 -8.18 -0.54 9.19
CA ARG A 752 -8.39 -0.47 7.74
C ARG A 752 -8.06 -1.78 7.04
N LYS A 753 -6.89 -2.38 7.29
CA LYS A 753 -6.53 -3.70 6.74
C LYS A 753 -7.51 -4.80 7.17
N GLN A 754 -8.09 -4.70 8.36
CA GLN A 754 -9.11 -5.63 8.84
C GLN A 754 -10.42 -5.46 8.07
N LEU A 755 -10.89 -4.23 7.84
CA LEU A 755 -12.03 -3.91 7.00
C LEU A 755 -11.85 -4.49 5.59
N GLU A 756 -10.70 -4.23 4.97
CA GLU A 756 -10.38 -4.67 3.59
C GLU A 756 -10.27 -6.19 3.43
N LYS A 757 -9.80 -6.92 4.44
CA LYS A 757 -9.77 -8.39 4.42
C LYS A 757 -11.15 -9.04 4.63
N GLY A 758 -12.19 -8.25 4.93
CA GLY A 758 -13.50 -8.71 5.41
C GLY A 758 -14.65 -8.51 4.41
N ALA A 759 -15.70 -7.80 4.85
CA ALA A 759 -16.88 -7.50 4.03
C ALA A 759 -16.59 -6.57 2.85
N GLY A 760 -15.44 -5.89 2.85
CA GLY A 760 -15.14 -4.80 1.92
C GLY A 760 -15.77 -3.49 2.38
N GLU A 761 -15.01 -2.40 2.30
CA GLU A 761 -15.47 -1.04 2.64
C GLU A 761 -16.80 -0.68 1.98
N THR A 762 -16.97 -1.02 0.70
CA THR A 762 -18.14 -0.62 -0.07
C THR A 762 -19.45 -1.12 0.52
N LYS A 763 -19.49 -2.33 1.08
CA LYS A 763 -20.72 -2.91 1.65
C LYS A 763 -21.13 -2.21 2.94
N LEU A 764 -20.15 -1.84 3.78
CA LEU A 764 -20.37 -1.19 5.08
C LEU A 764 -20.42 0.35 5.00
N LYS A 765 -19.92 0.95 3.92
CA LYS A 765 -20.01 2.39 3.67
C LYS A 765 -21.46 2.77 3.37
N GLY A 766 -22.02 3.64 4.20
CA GLY A 766 -23.33 4.23 4.01
C GLY A 766 -23.26 5.53 3.21
N ASP A 767 -24.40 5.95 2.68
CA ASP A 767 -24.61 7.25 2.04
C ASP A 767 -25.85 7.88 2.69
N ALA A 768 -25.63 8.81 3.62
CA ALA A 768 -26.71 9.43 4.39
C ALA A 768 -27.72 10.20 3.51
N THR A 769 -27.33 10.64 2.30
CA THR A 769 -28.23 11.34 1.37
C THR A 769 -29.30 10.40 0.80
N LYS A 770 -29.01 9.10 0.78
CA LYS A 770 -29.90 8.02 0.37
C LYS A 770 -30.58 7.33 1.56
N GLY A 771 -30.51 7.94 2.75
CA GLY A 771 -31.22 7.48 3.94
C GLY A 771 -32.71 7.83 3.89
N LYS A 772 -33.52 7.11 4.67
CA LYS A 772 -34.94 7.41 4.87
C LYS A 772 -35.14 7.82 6.34
N TYR A 773 -35.64 9.03 6.55
CA TYR A 773 -35.81 9.63 7.88
C TYR A 773 -37.27 9.97 8.11
N THR A 774 -37.93 9.31 9.05
CA THR A 774 -39.40 9.35 9.18
C THR A 774 -39.92 9.93 10.49
N SER A 775 -39.06 10.53 11.33
CA SER A 775 -39.47 11.04 12.65
C SER A 775 -40.63 12.05 12.64
N SER A 776 -40.84 12.79 11.54
CA SER A 776 -41.93 13.76 11.36
C SER A 776 -43.21 13.17 10.74
N GLY A 777 -43.24 11.84 10.54
CA GLY A 777 -44.34 11.12 9.91
C GLY A 777 -44.27 11.08 8.38
N LYS A 778 -43.52 11.99 7.74
CA LYS A 778 -43.17 11.93 6.31
C LYS A 778 -41.66 11.78 6.13
N ALA A 779 -41.25 11.05 5.10
CA ALA A 779 -39.83 10.90 4.79
C ALA A 779 -39.23 12.25 4.36
N VAL A 780 -38.13 12.67 5.00
CA VAL A 780 -37.39 13.90 4.67
C VAL A 780 -36.12 13.55 3.91
N ALA A 781 -35.84 14.26 2.81
CA ALA A 781 -34.67 14.04 1.98
C ALA A 781 -33.47 14.86 2.48
N LEU A 782 -32.28 14.25 2.51
CA LEU A 782 -31.02 14.91 2.82
C LEU A 782 -30.21 15.07 1.52
N ASN A 783 -29.96 16.31 1.09
CA ASN A 783 -29.23 16.56 -0.17
C ASN A 783 -27.70 16.60 0.04
N ASP A 784 -27.25 17.25 1.12
CA ASP A 784 -25.85 17.34 1.52
C ASP A 784 -25.70 17.03 3.02
N ILE A 785 -24.55 16.45 3.41
CA ILE A 785 -24.26 16.13 4.83
C ILE A 785 -24.32 17.38 5.72
N CYS A 786 -23.96 18.55 5.21
CA CYS A 786 -24.01 19.81 5.95
C CYS A 786 -25.42 20.37 6.12
N ASP A 787 -26.42 19.84 5.40
CA ASP A 787 -27.83 20.23 5.52
C ASP A 787 -28.59 19.44 6.59
N ILE A 788 -27.89 18.60 7.37
CA ILE A 788 -28.51 17.73 8.35
C ILE A 788 -29.18 18.52 9.49
N THR A 789 -30.41 18.15 9.82
CA THR A 789 -31.26 18.80 10.83
C THR A 789 -31.94 17.76 11.73
N LEU A 790 -32.66 18.22 12.76
CA LEU A 790 -33.39 17.34 13.68
C LEU A 790 -34.46 16.47 13.00
N GLU A 791 -34.90 16.82 11.80
CA GLU A 791 -35.87 16.04 11.01
C GLU A 791 -35.24 14.79 10.38
N HIS A 792 -33.93 14.79 10.17
CA HIS A 792 -33.16 13.71 9.58
C HIS A 792 -32.79 12.66 10.63
N SER A 793 -33.81 12.10 11.28
CA SER A 793 -33.65 11.09 12.32
C SER A 793 -34.77 10.05 12.28
N ASN A 794 -34.47 8.87 12.82
CA ASN A 794 -35.43 7.77 13.04
C ASN A 794 -35.70 7.53 14.54
N ARG A 795 -35.50 8.56 15.37
CA ARG A 795 -35.79 8.52 16.81
C ARG A 795 -37.28 8.59 17.10
N ASN A 796 -37.66 8.10 18.28
CA ASN A 796 -38.95 8.38 18.89
C ASN A 796 -38.97 9.83 19.44
N ASN A 797 -39.78 10.68 18.80
CA ASN A 797 -39.92 12.11 19.13
C ASN A 797 -40.63 12.43 20.45
N GLU A 798 -41.32 11.46 21.06
CA GLU A 798 -41.91 11.61 22.40
C GLU A 798 -40.82 11.57 23.47
N ASN A 799 -39.85 10.68 23.28
CA ASN A 799 -38.81 10.41 24.26
C ASN A 799 -37.53 11.23 24.04
N SER A 800 -37.26 11.68 22.81
CA SER A 800 -36.10 12.51 22.49
C SER A 800 -36.47 13.63 21.53
N LYS A 801 -36.26 14.88 21.95
CA LYS A 801 -36.43 16.07 21.09
C LYS A 801 -35.21 16.37 20.21
N GLY A 802 -34.15 15.57 20.30
CA GLY A 802 -32.93 15.72 19.54
C GLY A 802 -31.72 15.13 20.26
N PRO A 803 -30.52 15.09 19.63
CA PRO A 803 -29.35 14.42 20.18
C PRO A 803 -28.92 14.90 21.57
N CYS A 804 -29.04 16.20 21.86
CA CYS A 804 -28.66 16.79 23.14
C CYS A 804 -29.83 16.90 24.14
N TYR A 805 -30.99 16.28 23.87
CA TYR A 805 -32.16 16.38 24.75
C TYR A 805 -31.89 15.78 26.13
N ASN A 806 -32.27 16.52 27.19
CA ASN A 806 -31.98 16.20 28.60
C ASN A 806 -30.48 15.97 28.91
N LYS A 807 -29.58 16.52 28.09
CA LYS A 807 -28.15 16.55 28.37
C LYS A 807 -27.78 17.91 28.98
N ASP A 808 -26.95 17.88 30.02
CA ASP A 808 -26.38 19.05 30.69
C ASP A 808 -27.38 20.11 31.20
N GLY A 809 -28.44 19.68 31.91
CA GLY A 809 -29.47 20.59 32.43
C GLY A 809 -28.97 21.68 33.40
N HIS A 810 -27.74 21.56 33.90
CA HIS A 810 -27.12 22.50 34.84
C HIS A 810 -25.90 23.26 34.26
N GLY A 811 -25.54 23.05 32.99
CA GLY A 811 -24.43 23.78 32.33
C GLY A 811 -23.03 23.40 32.84
N THR A 812 -22.84 22.16 33.27
CA THR A 812 -21.62 21.63 33.90
C THR A 812 -20.67 20.91 32.93
N MET A 813 -20.96 20.88 31.62
CA MET A 813 -20.16 20.17 30.61
C MET A 813 -18.67 20.52 30.59
N PHE A 814 -18.30 21.74 30.97
CA PHE A 814 -16.92 22.19 31.07
C PHE A 814 -16.56 22.70 32.48
N ASP A 815 -17.27 22.25 33.52
CA ASP A 815 -16.94 22.59 34.90
C ASP A 815 -15.69 21.81 35.36
N ILE A 816 -14.64 22.55 35.68
CA ILE A 816 -13.35 22.00 36.10
C ILE A 816 -13.37 21.54 37.56
N ASN A 817 -14.17 22.19 38.41
CA ASN A 817 -14.14 21.98 39.86
C ASN A 817 -14.94 20.73 40.24
N GLU A 818 -16.12 20.55 39.66
CA GLU A 818 -17.06 19.50 40.07
C GLU A 818 -17.46 18.55 38.94
N GLY A 819 -17.07 18.85 37.69
CA GLY A 819 -17.51 18.11 36.51
C GLY A 819 -16.83 16.75 36.32
N TRP A 820 -15.61 16.55 36.82
CA TRP A 820 -14.93 15.25 36.71
C TRP A 820 -15.43 14.25 37.76
N LYS A 821 -15.91 13.09 37.33
CA LYS A 821 -16.44 12.05 38.23
C LYS A 821 -15.63 10.76 38.12
N PRO A 822 -15.24 10.14 39.26
CA PRO A 822 -14.64 8.81 39.25
C PRO A 822 -15.69 7.76 38.88
N GLY A 823 -15.28 6.67 38.24
CA GLY A 823 -16.16 5.60 37.80
C GLY A 823 -17.00 4.96 38.92
N SER A 824 -16.49 5.01 40.15
CA SER A 824 -17.23 4.63 41.36
C SER A 824 -18.48 5.47 41.62
N ALA A 825 -18.51 6.74 41.19
CA ALA A 825 -19.64 7.66 41.38
C ALA A 825 -20.65 7.63 40.23
N ILE A 826 -20.26 7.13 39.04
CA ILE A 826 -21.07 7.22 37.80
C ILE A 826 -21.33 5.86 37.16
N GLN A 827 -21.33 4.78 37.94
CA GLN A 827 -21.69 3.43 37.47
C GLN A 827 -20.82 2.96 36.29
N MET A 828 -19.51 2.90 36.50
CA MET A 828 -18.59 2.25 35.56
C MET A 828 -18.06 0.93 36.12
N SER A 829 -17.63 0.03 35.24
CA SER A 829 -16.85 -1.16 35.65
C SER A 829 -15.45 -0.78 36.12
N ASP A 830 -14.77 0.14 35.43
CA ASP A 830 -13.49 0.72 35.88
C ASP A 830 -13.76 1.81 36.91
N LYS A 831 -13.67 1.45 38.19
CA LYS A 831 -13.98 2.35 39.31
C LYS A 831 -12.96 3.48 39.48
N ASP A 832 -11.75 3.30 38.96
CA ASP A 832 -10.62 4.22 39.15
C ASP A 832 -10.44 5.18 37.97
N ALA A 833 -11.12 4.94 36.85
CA ALA A 833 -11.15 5.87 35.73
C ALA A 833 -11.95 7.14 36.08
N PHE A 834 -11.47 8.30 35.66
CA PHE A 834 -12.18 9.58 35.77
C PHE A 834 -12.79 9.96 34.43
N MET A 835 -14.10 10.16 34.39
CA MET A 835 -14.81 10.52 33.17
C MET A 835 -14.86 12.04 32.99
N PRO A 836 -14.52 12.54 31.79
CA PRO A 836 -14.65 13.96 31.48
C PRO A 836 -16.12 14.40 31.52
N PRO A 837 -16.43 15.61 32.05
CA PRO A 837 -17.79 16.15 32.01
C PRO A 837 -18.36 16.24 30.59
N ARG A 838 -17.49 16.47 29.59
CA ARG A 838 -17.84 16.41 28.16
C ARG A 838 -18.48 15.08 27.74
N ARG A 839 -17.97 13.94 28.22
CA ARG A 839 -18.54 12.61 27.91
C ARG A 839 -19.82 12.34 28.69
N GLN A 840 -19.91 12.83 29.94
CA GLN A 840 -21.10 12.67 30.78
C GLN A 840 -22.35 13.31 30.14
N HIS A 841 -22.14 14.41 29.40
CA HIS A 841 -23.20 15.16 28.75
C HIS A 841 -23.22 15.04 27.22
N PHE A 842 -22.71 13.92 26.69
CA PHE A 842 -22.64 13.70 25.25
C PHE A 842 -24.03 13.67 24.59
N CYS A 843 -24.14 14.26 23.40
CA CYS A 843 -25.38 14.33 22.61
C CYS A 843 -25.71 13.00 21.91
N THR A 844 -26.13 12.00 22.67
CA THR A 844 -26.53 10.65 22.19
C THR A 844 -28.02 10.36 22.31
N SER A 845 -28.85 11.31 22.76
CA SER A 845 -30.25 11.06 23.08
C SER A 845 -31.06 10.54 21.89
N ASN A 846 -30.76 10.91 20.64
CA ASN A 846 -31.45 10.32 19.49
C ASN A 846 -31.07 8.84 19.30
N LEU A 847 -29.79 8.48 19.49
CA LEU A 847 -29.29 7.12 19.36
C LEU A 847 -29.87 6.19 20.44
N GLU A 848 -30.13 6.73 21.64
CA GLU A 848 -30.79 6.03 22.75
C GLU A 848 -32.25 5.64 22.43
N TYR A 849 -32.90 6.30 21.48
CA TYR A 849 -34.34 6.15 21.22
C TYR A 849 -34.66 5.92 19.74
N LEU A 850 -33.74 5.34 18.96
CA LEU A 850 -34.02 4.93 17.57
C LEU A 850 -35.13 3.86 17.52
N GLN A 851 -36.03 3.98 16.55
CA GLN A 851 -37.15 3.05 16.35
C GLN A 851 -36.70 1.84 15.50
N THR A 852 -35.95 0.94 16.11
CA THR A 852 -35.37 -0.27 15.46
C THR A 852 -36.39 -1.31 15.00
N SER A 853 -37.63 -1.24 15.48
CA SER A 853 -38.74 -2.09 15.05
C SER A 853 -39.49 -1.56 13.82
N MET A 854 -39.16 -0.36 13.35
CA MET A 854 -39.81 0.30 12.21
C MET A 854 -38.89 0.39 10.98
N SER A 855 -39.48 0.52 9.80
CA SER A 855 -38.73 0.84 8.57
C SER A 855 -38.09 2.23 8.70
N PRO A 856 -36.82 2.41 8.29
CA PRO A 856 -35.99 1.43 7.59
C PRO A 856 -35.16 0.50 8.50
N LEU A 857 -35.02 0.79 9.79
CA LEU A 857 -34.03 0.14 10.68
C LEU A 857 -34.32 -1.34 11.02
N ASN A 858 -35.58 -1.77 10.90
CA ASN A 858 -35.98 -3.18 11.09
C ASN A 858 -35.62 -4.08 9.89
N GLY A 859 -35.18 -3.51 8.77
CA GLY A 859 -34.85 -4.25 7.55
C GLY A 859 -36.05 -4.81 6.78
N SER A 860 -37.28 -4.36 7.05
CA SER A 860 -38.48 -4.83 6.35
C SER A 860 -38.45 -4.59 4.84
N ASP A 861 -37.71 -3.55 4.42
CA ASP A 861 -37.50 -3.20 3.02
C ASP A 861 -36.53 -4.15 2.30
N LYS A 862 -35.92 -5.10 3.02
CA LYS A 862 -34.94 -6.10 2.51
C LYS A 862 -33.73 -5.49 1.79
N ASP A 863 -33.40 -4.25 2.13
CA ASP A 863 -32.28 -3.51 1.57
C ASP A 863 -31.27 -3.16 2.68
N PRO A 864 -30.11 -3.85 2.76
CA PRO A 864 -29.08 -3.53 3.74
C PRO A 864 -28.49 -2.13 3.54
N LYS A 865 -28.47 -1.59 2.32
CA LYS A 865 -27.98 -0.23 2.05
C LYS A 865 -28.92 0.80 2.65
N LEU A 866 -30.23 0.62 2.52
CA LEU A 866 -31.20 1.55 3.11
C LEU A 866 -31.09 1.61 4.64
N VAL A 867 -30.96 0.46 5.32
CA VAL A 867 -30.72 0.39 6.77
C VAL A 867 -29.44 1.15 7.13
N ASN A 868 -28.35 0.85 6.41
CA ASN A 868 -27.04 1.42 6.67
C ASN A 868 -27.00 2.94 6.45
N ASN A 869 -27.54 3.41 5.31
CA ASN A 869 -27.64 4.83 4.95
C ASN A 869 -28.41 5.64 6.01
N SER A 870 -29.53 5.08 6.46
CA SER A 870 -30.41 5.75 7.44
C SER A 870 -29.77 5.79 8.82
N PHE A 871 -29.17 4.68 9.26
CA PHE A 871 -28.44 4.62 10.51
C PHE A 871 -27.23 5.56 10.52
N LEU A 872 -26.48 5.63 9.42
CA LEU A 872 -25.38 6.58 9.27
C LEU A 872 -25.88 8.01 9.49
N GLY A 873 -26.99 8.41 8.87
CA GLY A 873 -27.57 9.74 9.08
C GLY A 873 -27.87 10.07 10.55
N ASP A 874 -28.45 9.13 11.30
CA ASP A 874 -28.69 9.30 12.75
C ASP A 874 -27.38 9.50 13.55
N VAL A 875 -26.30 8.81 13.17
CA VAL A 875 -24.96 9.01 13.76
C VAL A 875 -24.38 10.37 13.36
N LEU A 876 -24.49 10.77 12.08
CA LEU A 876 -24.03 12.08 11.59
C LEU A 876 -24.73 13.23 12.33
N LEU A 877 -26.04 13.10 12.57
CA LEU A 877 -26.82 14.10 13.29
C LEU A 877 -26.31 14.28 14.73
N SER A 878 -26.03 13.17 15.42
CA SER A 878 -25.47 13.16 16.77
C SER A 878 -24.12 13.88 16.82
N ALA A 879 -23.24 13.55 15.86
CA ALA A 879 -21.92 14.16 15.74
C ALA A 879 -21.99 15.67 15.44
N ASN A 880 -22.85 16.07 14.51
CA ASN A 880 -23.08 17.48 14.17
C ASN A 880 -23.57 18.29 15.38
N LYS A 881 -24.59 17.79 16.09
CA LYS A 881 -25.15 18.46 17.26
C LYS A 881 -24.21 18.48 18.47
N GLN A 882 -23.35 17.48 18.61
CA GLN A 882 -22.30 17.51 19.62
C GLN A 882 -21.34 18.69 19.43
N VAL A 883 -20.95 19.02 18.18
CA VAL A 883 -20.09 20.18 17.90
C VAL A 883 -20.82 21.49 18.16
N GLU A 884 -22.08 21.59 17.74
CA GLU A 884 -22.93 22.76 18.01
C GLU A 884 -23.03 23.01 19.53
N TRP A 885 -23.24 21.94 20.30
CA TRP A 885 -23.33 21.99 21.76
C TRP A 885 -22.00 22.38 22.41
N ILE A 886 -20.87 21.80 21.97
CA ILE A 886 -19.54 22.21 22.43
C ILE A 886 -19.33 23.71 22.16
N LYS A 887 -19.59 24.19 20.95
CA LYS A 887 -19.39 25.61 20.58
C LYS A 887 -20.21 26.55 21.46
N LYS A 888 -21.47 26.20 21.74
CA LYS A 888 -22.36 27.00 22.61
C LYS A 888 -21.78 27.09 24.01
N ASN A 889 -21.58 25.96 24.68
CA ASN A 889 -21.16 25.92 26.08
C ASN A 889 -19.70 26.36 26.29
N TYR A 890 -18.86 26.28 25.26
CA TYR A 890 -17.48 26.75 25.32
C TYR A 890 -17.39 28.29 25.29
N LYS A 891 -18.22 28.97 24.46
CA LYS A 891 -18.24 30.44 24.36
C LYS A 891 -18.78 31.14 25.61
N ASP A 892 -19.64 30.46 26.37
CA ASP A 892 -20.25 31.00 27.58
C ASP A 892 -19.29 31.03 28.79
N GLN A 893 -18.10 30.41 28.67
CA GLN A 893 -17.10 30.39 29.74
C GLN A 893 -16.06 31.51 29.60
N ARG A 894 -16.08 32.47 30.53
CA ARG A 894 -15.18 33.66 30.58
C ARG A 894 -13.67 33.36 30.56
N HIS A 895 -13.26 32.11 30.74
CA HIS A 895 -11.87 31.68 30.91
C HIS A 895 -11.39 30.68 29.83
N LEU A 896 -12.22 30.40 28.82
CA LEU A 896 -11.93 29.48 27.72
C LEU A 896 -12.16 30.18 26.37
N ASN A 897 -11.12 30.84 25.87
CA ASN A 897 -11.16 31.58 24.60
C ASN A 897 -10.18 31.03 23.55
N ASP A 898 -9.63 29.83 23.79
CA ASP A 898 -8.65 29.20 22.91
C ASP A 898 -9.30 28.23 21.91
N ASN A 899 -9.13 28.52 20.62
CA ASN A 899 -9.65 27.72 19.52
C ASN A 899 -9.00 26.32 19.45
N GLU A 900 -7.76 26.14 19.92
CA GLU A 900 -7.07 24.84 19.90
C GLU A 900 -7.68 23.86 20.91
N THR A 901 -8.05 24.34 22.09
CA THR A 901 -8.73 23.55 23.12
C THR A 901 -10.12 23.10 22.66
N MET A 902 -10.89 23.99 22.04
CA MET A 902 -12.18 23.60 21.46
C MET A 902 -11.97 22.51 20.39
N CYS A 903 -10.91 22.62 19.59
CA CYS A 903 -10.60 21.59 18.62
C CYS A 903 -10.31 20.23 19.27
N ARG A 904 -9.51 20.20 20.34
CA ARG A 904 -9.25 18.98 21.12
C ARG A 904 -10.53 18.37 21.69
N ALA A 905 -11.42 19.19 22.25
CA ALA A 905 -12.71 18.72 22.75
C ALA A 905 -13.55 18.06 21.64
N VAL A 906 -13.58 18.65 20.44
CA VAL A 906 -14.25 18.08 19.27
C VAL A 906 -13.61 16.75 18.83
N LYS A 907 -12.27 16.66 18.82
CA LYS A 907 -11.54 15.41 18.51
C LYS A 907 -11.80 14.31 19.53
N TYR A 908 -11.79 14.63 20.82
CA TYR A 908 -12.14 13.66 21.86
C TYR A 908 -13.60 13.24 21.78
N SER A 909 -14.50 14.14 21.40
CA SER A 909 -15.89 13.79 21.18
C SER A 909 -16.10 12.87 19.97
N PHE A 910 -15.39 13.10 18.87
CA PHE A 910 -15.37 12.16 17.75
C PHE A 910 -14.93 10.76 18.19
N ALA A 911 -13.85 10.70 18.98
CA ALA A 911 -13.31 9.43 19.47
C ALA A 911 -14.23 8.71 20.46
N ASP A 912 -14.90 9.45 21.35
CA ASP A 912 -15.91 8.87 22.25
C ASP A 912 -17.13 8.35 21.50
N LEU A 913 -17.61 9.06 20.45
CA LEU A 913 -18.66 8.52 19.59
C LEU A 913 -18.23 7.22 18.92
N GLY A 914 -16.98 7.15 18.46
CA GLY A 914 -16.40 5.91 17.92
C GLY A 914 -16.42 4.76 18.93
N ASP A 915 -16.04 5.01 20.19
CA ASP A 915 -16.07 3.97 21.23
C ASP A 915 -17.49 3.52 21.59
N ILE A 916 -18.48 4.42 21.60
CA ILE A 916 -19.90 4.05 21.76
C ILE A 916 -20.34 3.14 20.61
N ILE A 917 -20.06 3.52 19.37
CA ILE A 917 -20.47 2.76 18.18
C ILE A 917 -19.76 1.39 18.12
N LYS A 918 -18.47 1.31 18.44
CA LYS A 918 -17.70 0.05 18.50
C LYS A 918 -18.08 -0.84 19.69
N GLY A 919 -18.74 -0.28 20.71
CA GLY A 919 -19.05 -0.97 21.97
C GLY A 919 -17.84 -1.09 22.90
N THR A 920 -16.87 -0.18 22.80
CA THR A 920 -15.66 -0.11 23.62
C THR A 920 -15.69 1.03 24.64
N ASP A 921 -16.82 1.74 24.75
CA ASP A 921 -17.00 2.81 25.74
C ASP A 921 -16.96 2.28 27.18
N LEU A 922 -16.29 3.03 28.05
CA LEU A 922 -16.08 2.67 29.45
C LEU A 922 -17.28 3.01 30.35
N TRP A 923 -18.32 3.70 29.85
CA TRP A 923 -19.53 4.01 30.63
C TRP A 923 -20.54 2.86 30.68
N ASP A 924 -20.05 1.66 30.94
CA ASP A 924 -20.68 0.38 30.60
C ASP A 924 -21.81 -0.08 31.52
N LYS A 925 -22.16 0.65 32.59
CA LYS A 925 -23.34 0.33 33.44
C LYS A 925 -24.38 1.43 33.47
N ASN A 926 -24.19 2.51 32.73
CA ASN A 926 -25.17 3.58 32.65
C ASN A 926 -26.42 3.12 31.90
N HIS A 927 -27.60 3.53 32.38
CA HIS A 927 -28.87 3.15 31.76
C HIS A 927 -28.99 3.65 30.30
N GLY A 928 -28.57 4.88 30.01
CA GLY A 928 -28.57 5.43 28.66
C GLY A 928 -27.60 4.68 27.73
N GLU A 929 -26.38 4.41 28.20
CA GLU A 929 -25.39 3.65 27.43
C GLU A 929 -25.89 2.22 27.13
N ASN A 930 -26.43 1.51 28.13
CA ASN A 930 -27.01 0.18 27.94
C ASN A 930 -28.11 0.20 26.88
N LYS A 931 -28.94 1.25 26.88
CA LYS A 931 -29.99 1.42 25.89
C LYS A 931 -29.43 1.59 24.47
N ILE A 932 -28.39 2.42 24.32
CA ILE A 932 -27.68 2.57 23.04
C ILE A 932 -27.10 1.22 22.60
N GLN A 933 -26.45 0.48 23.50
CA GLN A 933 -25.84 -0.81 23.13
C GLN A 933 -26.89 -1.85 22.68
N GLU A 934 -28.08 -1.89 23.29
CA GLU A 934 -29.19 -2.73 22.81
C GLU A 934 -29.74 -2.27 21.46
N THR A 935 -29.90 -0.95 21.25
CA THR A 935 -30.27 -0.39 19.95
C THR A 935 -29.26 -0.76 18.86
N LEU A 936 -27.96 -0.60 19.14
CA LEU A 936 -26.89 -0.93 18.21
C LEU A 936 -26.84 -2.43 17.92
N LYS A 937 -27.00 -3.29 18.94
CA LYS A 937 -27.12 -4.74 18.76
C LYS A 937 -28.26 -5.11 17.80
N GLN A 938 -29.41 -4.46 17.90
CA GLN A 938 -30.54 -4.70 16.99
C GLN A 938 -30.22 -4.27 15.55
N ILE A 939 -29.71 -3.05 15.36
CA ILE A 939 -29.38 -2.52 14.02
C ILE A 939 -28.29 -3.36 13.35
N PHE A 940 -27.20 -3.66 14.07
CA PHE A 940 -26.12 -4.50 13.55
C PHE A 940 -26.54 -5.95 13.37
N GLY A 941 -27.49 -6.46 14.15
CA GLY A 941 -28.13 -7.75 13.91
C GLY A 941 -28.93 -7.77 12.60
N THR A 942 -29.72 -6.74 12.32
CA THR A 942 -30.43 -6.57 11.04
C THR A 942 -29.44 -6.51 9.88
N LEU A 943 -28.40 -5.68 9.98
CA LEU A 943 -27.36 -5.57 8.96
C LEU A 943 -26.65 -6.90 8.74
N TYR A 944 -26.24 -7.58 9.82
CA TYR A 944 -25.59 -8.89 9.76
C TYR A 944 -26.45 -9.91 9.02
N ASN A 945 -27.74 -10.00 9.34
CA ASN A 945 -28.67 -10.95 8.72
C ASN A 945 -28.95 -10.64 7.24
N LEU A 946 -29.00 -9.37 6.86
CA LEU A 946 -29.20 -8.97 5.46
C LEU A 946 -27.91 -9.17 4.64
N LEU A 947 -26.75 -8.94 5.24
CA LEU A 947 -25.43 -9.07 4.61
C LEU A 947 -24.91 -10.53 4.60
N SER A 948 -25.49 -11.44 5.40
CA SER A 948 -24.97 -12.81 5.57
C SER A 948 -24.96 -13.66 4.30
N LYS A 949 -25.61 -13.22 3.22
CA LYS A 949 -25.55 -13.87 1.90
C LYS A 949 -24.30 -13.49 1.09
N ASP A 950 -23.71 -12.33 1.37
CA ASP A 950 -22.70 -11.67 0.53
C ASP A 950 -21.38 -11.38 1.28
N VAL A 951 -21.25 -11.77 2.54
CA VAL A 951 -20.07 -11.51 3.38
C VAL A 951 -19.38 -12.84 3.78
N PRO A 952 -18.04 -12.92 3.75
CA PRO A 952 -17.31 -14.14 4.14
C PRO A 952 -17.63 -14.62 5.57
N GLN A 953 -17.29 -15.88 5.89
CA GLN A 953 -17.30 -16.51 7.23
C GLN A 953 -16.66 -15.70 8.39
N LYS A 954 -16.05 -14.54 8.13
CA LYS A 954 -15.32 -13.66 9.08
C LYS A 954 -16.11 -13.32 10.34
N TYR A 955 -17.41 -13.05 10.20
CA TYR A 955 -18.27 -12.66 11.32
C TYR A 955 -19.11 -13.82 11.87
N GLY A 956 -18.86 -15.07 11.45
CA GLY A 956 -19.70 -16.23 11.81
C GLY A 956 -19.92 -16.40 13.31
N ASP A 957 -18.90 -16.08 14.11
CA ASP A 957 -18.95 -16.14 15.58
C ASP A 957 -19.13 -14.74 16.24
N ASP A 958 -19.28 -13.67 15.44
CA ASP A 958 -19.27 -12.29 15.94
C ASP A 958 -20.53 -11.95 16.74
N LYS A 959 -21.64 -12.65 16.47
CA LYS A 959 -22.89 -12.55 17.24
C LYS A 959 -22.73 -13.07 18.69
N ASP A 960 -21.82 -14.02 18.90
CA ASP A 960 -21.61 -14.73 20.18
C ASP A 960 -20.47 -14.11 21.01
N ASN A 961 -19.87 -13.02 20.53
CA ASN A 961 -18.87 -12.25 21.27
C ASN A 961 -19.46 -11.60 22.53
N LYS A 962 -18.60 -11.35 23.54
CA LYS A 962 -18.98 -10.59 24.75
C LYS A 962 -19.69 -9.28 24.44
N ILE A 963 -19.25 -8.62 23.36
CA ILE A 963 -19.96 -7.49 22.73
C ILE A 963 -20.48 -8.03 21.40
N PRO A 964 -21.80 -8.16 21.22
CA PRO A 964 -22.36 -8.68 19.97
C PRO A 964 -21.97 -7.83 18.77
N TYR A 965 -21.62 -8.51 17.67
CA TYR A 965 -21.24 -7.91 16.39
C TYR A 965 -20.03 -6.97 16.46
N LYS A 966 -19.13 -7.17 17.44
CA LYS A 966 -18.02 -6.24 17.70
C LYS A 966 -17.16 -5.99 16.46
N LYS A 967 -16.75 -7.04 15.75
CA LYS A 967 -15.88 -6.88 14.57
C LYS A 967 -16.63 -6.15 13.45
N LEU A 968 -17.91 -6.45 13.25
CA LEU A 968 -18.76 -5.76 12.28
C LEU A 968 -18.91 -4.27 12.64
N ARG A 969 -19.07 -3.93 13.91
CA ARG A 969 -19.17 -2.55 14.42
C ARG A 969 -17.87 -1.78 14.23
N GLU A 970 -16.72 -2.40 14.51
CA GLU A 970 -15.38 -1.84 14.26
C GLU A 970 -15.17 -1.54 12.78
N ASP A 971 -15.48 -2.50 11.90
CA ASP A 971 -15.35 -2.35 10.45
C ASP A 971 -16.33 -1.29 9.91
N TRP A 972 -17.56 -1.23 10.44
CA TRP A 972 -18.54 -0.20 10.09
C TRP A 972 -18.09 1.20 10.48
N TRP A 973 -17.53 1.35 11.68
CA TRP A 973 -16.97 2.63 12.11
C TRP A 973 -15.83 3.06 11.18
N GLU A 974 -14.88 2.16 10.88
CA GLU A 974 -13.79 2.43 9.93
C GLU A 974 -14.31 2.88 8.56
N ALA A 975 -15.34 2.22 8.03
CA ALA A 975 -15.92 2.54 6.73
C ALA A 975 -16.62 3.92 6.70
N ASN A 976 -17.07 4.45 7.85
CA ASN A 976 -17.95 5.64 7.90
C ASN A 976 -17.39 6.82 8.69
N ARG A 977 -16.32 6.66 9.48
CA ARG A 977 -15.75 7.68 10.37
C ARG A 977 -15.37 8.99 9.66
N HIS A 978 -14.97 8.93 8.39
CA HIS A 978 -14.70 10.13 7.59
C HIS A 978 -15.95 10.99 7.36
N GLN A 979 -17.12 10.37 7.16
CA GLN A 979 -18.40 11.08 7.01
C GLN A 979 -18.86 11.67 8.35
N VAL A 980 -18.66 10.94 9.45
CA VAL A 980 -18.92 11.43 10.82
C VAL A 980 -18.12 12.70 11.09
N TRP A 981 -16.82 12.68 10.77
CA TRP A 981 -15.99 13.87 10.89
C TRP A 981 -16.42 15.00 9.94
N ARG A 982 -16.87 14.69 8.72
CA ARG A 982 -17.41 15.68 7.78
C ARG A 982 -18.62 16.41 8.36
N ALA A 983 -19.58 15.68 8.95
CA ALA A 983 -20.75 16.26 9.62
C ALA A 983 -20.35 17.17 10.80
N MET A 984 -19.32 16.79 11.56
CA MET A 984 -18.74 17.64 12.61
C MET A 984 -18.11 18.92 12.01
N LYS A 985 -17.32 18.80 10.93
CA LYS A 985 -16.69 19.93 10.23
C LYS A 985 -17.70 20.93 9.66
N CYS A 986 -18.87 20.49 9.18
CA CYS A 986 -19.91 21.40 8.70
C CYS A 986 -20.27 22.46 9.76
N GLU A 987 -20.34 22.06 11.03
CA GLU A 987 -20.63 22.96 12.14
C GLU A 987 -19.42 23.80 12.55
N ILE A 988 -18.20 23.24 12.48
CA ILE A 988 -16.95 23.98 12.70
C ILE A 988 -16.82 25.14 11.71
N LYS A 989 -17.05 24.88 10.41
CA LYS A 989 -16.87 25.86 9.31
C LYS A 989 -17.79 27.08 9.39
N LYS A 990 -18.90 27.01 10.14
CA LYS A 990 -19.75 28.19 10.41
C LYS A 990 -19.02 29.27 11.21
N ASP A 991 -17.89 28.95 11.85
CA ASP A 991 -17.00 29.89 12.54
C ASP A 991 -15.56 29.71 12.02
N SER A 992 -15.11 30.63 11.15
CA SER A 992 -13.84 30.51 10.41
C SER A 992 -12.57 30.51 11.28
N LYS A 993 -12.70 30.66 12.60
CA LYS A 993 -11.58 30.80 13.54
C LYS A 993 -11.12 29.48 14.19
N ILE A 994 -11.82 28.35 13.98
CA ILE A 994 -11.51 27.07 14.64
C ILE A 994 -10.58 26.20 13.76
N PRO A 995 -9.29 26.03 14.10
CA PRO A 995 -8.32 25.33 13.26
C PRO A 995 -8.36 23.80 13.48
N CYS A 996 -9.46 23.15 13.11
CA CYS A 996 -9.57 21.69 13.13
C CYS A 996 -9.33 21.07 11.76
N SER A 997 -8.08 20.66 11.50
CA SER A 997 -7.69 19.88 10.32
C SER A 997 -7.61 18.38 10.62
N GLY A 998 -7.87 17.57 9.60
CA GLY A 998 -7.67 16.10 9.62
C GLY A 998 -8.78 15.33 10.30
N ILE A 999 -9.04 14.10 9.83
CA ILE A 999 -9.84 13.16 10.62
C ILE A 999 -9.05 12.86 11.90
N PRO A 1000 -9.65 12.97 13.10
CA PRO A 1000 -8.98 12.69 14.36
C PRO A 1000 -8.48 11.24 14.37
N ILE A 1001 -7.31 10.97 14.92
CA ILE A 1001 -6.77 9.60 15.12
C ILE A 1001 -6.97 9.11 16.55
N GLU A 1002 -7.52 9.99 17.40
CA GLU A 1002 -7.79 9.75 18.81
C GLU A 1002 -8.73 8.56 19.04
N ASP A 1003 -9.60 8.20 18.09
CA ASP A 1003 -10.49 7.02 18.19
C ASP A 1003 -9.76 5.66 18.17
N TYR A 1004 -8.44 5.65 17.91
CA TYR A 1004 -7.57 4.48 18.09
C TYR A 1004 -6.70 4.56 19.34
N ILE A 1005 -6.79 5.64 20.12
CA ILE A 1005 -6.17 5.73 21.45
C ILE A 1005 -7.17 5.16 22.46
N PRO A 1006 -6.76 4.20 23.32
CA PRO A 1006 -7.63 3.67 24.38
C PRO A 1006 -8.29 4.79 25.19
N GLN A 1007 -9.62 4.70 25.35
CA GLN A 1007 -10.43 5.78 25.94
C GLN A 1007 -9.92 6.26 27.30
N ARG A 1008 -9.48 5.34 28.17
CA ARG A 1008 -8.89 5.69 29.48
C ARG A 1008 -7.69 6.62 29.37
N LEU A 1009 -6.82 6.40 28.39
CA LEU A 1009 -5.64 7.25 28.15
C LEU A 1009 -6.05 8.62 27.61
N ARG A 1010 -7.08 8.69 26.77
CA ARG A 1010 -7.61 9.96 26.27
C ARG A 1010 -8.19 10.80 27.40
N TRP A 1011 -9.04 10.20 28.25
CA TRP A 1011 -9.62 10.90 29.39
C TRP A 1011 -8.57 11.35 30.40
N MET A 1012 -7.54 10.54 30.64
CA MET A 1012 -6.41 10.93 31.49
C MET A 1012 -5.61 12.09 30.89
N THR A 1013 -5.45 12.10 29.57
CA THR A 1013 -4.79 13.22 28.86
C THR A 1013 -5.61 14.49 28.97
N GLU A 1014 -6.92 14.40 28.71
CA GLU A 1014 -7.85 15.52 28.86
C GLU A 1014 -7.83 16.05 30.31
N LEU A 1015 -7.89 15.17 31.31
CA LEU A 1015 -7.78 15.56 32.73
C LEU A 1015 -6.48 16.31 33.03
N ALA A 1016 -5.34 15.81 32.54
CA ALA A 1016 -4.05 16.46 32.74
C ALA A 1016 -4.00 17.86 32.10
N GLU A 1017 -4.58 18.04 30.90
CA GLU A 1017 -4.67 19.36 30.25
C GLU A 1017 -5.51 20.35 31.07
N TRP A 1018 -6.67 19.91 31.58
CA TRP A 1018 -7.54 20.75 32.42
C TRP A 1018 -6.89 21.08 33.76
N TYR A 1019 -6.21 20.12 34.39
CA TYR A 1019 -5.48 20.36 35.63
C TYR A 1019 -4.38 21.42 35.46
N VAL A 1020 -3.62 21.35 34.36
CA VAL A 1020 -2.57 22.35 34.06
C VAL A 1020 -3.17 23.74 33.87
N LYS A 1021 -4.31 23.84 33.17
CA LYS A 1021 -5.03 25.12 32.99
C LYS A 1021 -5.51 25.68 34.31
N PHE A 1022 -6.14 24.85 35.15
CA PHE A 1022 -6.60 25.24 36.48
C PHE A 1022 -5.45 25.74 37.34
N LYS A 1023 -4.35 24.99 37.41
CA LYS A 1023 -3.16 25.38 38.16
C LYS A 1023 -2.59 26.71 37.68
N SER A 1024 -2.56 26.95 36.37
CA SER A 1024 -2.11 28.23 35.81
C SER A 1024 -3.00 29.39 36.25
N GLN A 1025 -4.33 29.21 36.25
CA GLN A 1025 -5.29 30.23 36.67
C GLN A 1025 -5.18 30.56 38.16
N GLU A 1026 -5.11 29.54 39.01
CA GLU A 1026 -4.96 29.75 40.47
C GLU A 1026 -3.62 30.39 40.81
N SER A 1027 -2.54 30.05 40.09
CA SER A 1027 -1.25 30.71 40.21
C SER A 1027 -1.34 32.21 39.89
N GLU A 1028 -2.02 32.59 38.80
CA GLU A 1028 -2.23 34.00 38.43
C GLU A 1028 -3.12 34.75 39.44
N LYS A 1029 -4.18 34.12 39.95
CA LYS A 1029 -5.00 34.69 41.03
C LYS A 1029 -4.18 34.92 42.30
N CYS A 1030 -3.33 33.96 42.66
CA CYS A 1030 -2.43 34.05 43.80
C CYS A 1030 -1.44 35.22 43.64
N LYS A 1031 -0.78 35.33 42.48
CA LYS A 1031 0.10 36.47 42.16
C LYS A 1031 -0.62 37.81 42.27
N ARG A 1032 -1.83 37.94 41.70
CA ARG A 1032 -2.63 39.17 41.80
C ARG A 1032 -2.98 39.54 43.24
N ARG A 1033 -3.36 38.55 44.06
CA ARG A 1033 -3.65 38.77 45.49
C ARG A 1033 -2.40 39.20 46.26
N VAL A 1034 -1.25 38.57 46.01
CA VAL A 1034 0.03 38.97 46.62
C VAL A 1034 0.44 40.38 46.21
N ILE A 1035 0.25 40.75 44.93
CA ILE A 1035 0.51 42.12 44.45
C ILE A 1035 -0.42 43.12 45.15
N MET A 1036 -1.73 42.83 45.28
CA MET A 1036 -2.66 43.73 45.96
C MET A 1036 -2.37 43.88 47.47
N ILE A 1037 -1.92 42.80 48.13
CA ILE A 1037 -1.50 42.86 49.55
C ILE A 1037 -0.21 43.67 49.72
N ASN A 1038 0.69 43.65 48.74
CA ASN A 1038 1.94 44.42 48.78
C ASN A 1038 1.79 45.87 48.29
N SER A 1039 0.63 46.25 47.75
CA SER A 1039 0.36 47.58 47.17
C SER A 1039 -0.63 48.43 47.98
N GLY A 1040 -1.20 47.87 49.06
CA GLY A 1040 -2.02 48.57 50.04
C GLY A 1040 -1.34 48.55 51.39
#